data_AF-A0DML9-F1
#
_entry.id   AF-A0DML9-F1
#
_cell.length_a   1.000
_cell.length_b   1.000
_cell.length_c   1.000
_cell.angle_alpha   90.00
_cell.angle_beta   90.00
_cell.angle_gamma   90.00
#
_symmetry.space_group_name_H-M   'P 1'
#
loop_
_entity.id
_entity.type
_entity.pdbx_description
1 polymer ?
#
loop_
_entity_poly.entity_id
_entity_poly.type
_entity_poly.pdbx_seq_one_letter_code
_entity_poly.pdbx_strand_id
1 'polypeptide(L)'
;MFKRFSLELVTMITVANCIQTTYLLSQYPFQVYPLSRSQMYTACSGYGVWSRYIPLSTIVKIGQIGILDSNCFHLHHAQEPTTQRINLIYYECLNYEANSIIKYLQFIDNNGDDHIYEMPIEGEYEYVWFFVGIQTSPFQKKLNVYFYEQGQTIKIHQMQVELPFYDDQLNLIFGGDLVVNENQQIHNSQNGKLSYFPGQVLIAQGYYLNVEEYCDFIISYIENFKLDDCRCQSSENTNINNQVIQQQEEFLYLSQQINCLEFLFSGWIKFDQVQIFADAVHFKFLKLSGNVKVSQTTGDNISPFTLTYKLSSKGNQIIITTYSYTFPSINIDFSNDPFLIKETFNIVSDVKLWHYLNVRKLETAIQISISFSEQEKYEFYQEVKQFNLVQFKLQYGDLLQTHSYQLKIQIFDFQFFNCVEDVELGQKCHRTCKECDGPTKSDCLSCAESSNRRYYPDFKECICDYGTIDMENECLTYQSLNLSIIIPEEVPTSNCKYGYFQFEDQCFRCPSTISENVLTCLECLQNPKEWLNMLYCKTSIYSDEDGNISQQFQDSDSCYNFDGNSLSYYKCGDDQSLSTIGKFVSLTIPPLGSQQYCLPPYFLNFELKCTLCMIKYCLYCFNYFGNDHSITTLNQRFSYSIVGEEIKTGCSQCNDGFIYNFEKEECLYQIPAISNCLRSYIAFDGQEICTLSSIDDFSIAPEIINCQKHMYKCKQCIQTPELIIKCIICEDGYSASAFTGICTECTLIQYSKTCIQWYSKNVEPWKWLIQSFRIQFLQIKNFSYELIITLSKNYVVQCFDGYDIIQNQCHEYCDSNCQICQKNVKPPQFFFACQKCGLNYYKYRQRGQIEGKCMECPSLCQTCEYRSSEEIEKINPIFKITTDNQIYTYEMPINRFPQHKLQLIQISKSHRIVLMIIVITILSTKQ
;
A
#
# COMPACT_ATOMS: atom_id res chain seq x y z
N MET A 1 43.37 -32.09 -33.53
CA MET A 1 43.54 -31.19 -32.37
C MET A 1 42.59 -30.00 -32.45
N PHE A 2 42.59 -29.18 -33.52
CA PHE A 2 41.63 -28.08 -33.73
C PHE A 2 40.15 -28.49 -33.74
N LYS A 3 39.77 -29.63 -34.34
CA LYS A 3 38.40 -30.17 -34.27
C LYS A 3 37.98 -30.65 -32.88
N ARG A 4 38.94 -30.99 -32.01
CA ARG A 4 38.67 -31.43 -30.63
C ARG A 4 38.48 -30.22 -29.72
N PHE A 5 39.32 -29.20 -29.91
CA PHE A 5 39.17 -27.88 -29.28
C PHE A 5 37.89 -27.14 -29.69
N SER A 6 37.45 -27.23 -30.96
CA SER A 6 36.20 -26.60 -31.39
C SER A 6 34.97 -27.29 -30.81
N LEU A 7 35.03 -28.62 -30.60
CA LEU A 7 33.94 -29.34 -29.96
C LEU A 7 33.88 -28.94 -28.48
N GLU A 8 35.00 -29.00 -27.75
CA GLU A 8 35.06 -28.62 -26.33
C GLU A 8 34.67 -27.15 -26.08
N LEU A 9 35.03 -26.22 -26.97
CA LEU A 9 34.66 -24.81 -26.86
C LEU A 9 33.16 -24.58 -27.17
N VAL A 10 32.60 -25.27 -28.16
CA VAL A 10 31.15 -25.21 -28.44
C VAL A 10 30.38 -25.85 -27.29
N THR A 11 30.87 -26.95 -26.71
CA THR A 11 30.27 -27.57 -25.52
C THR A 11 30.32 -26.63 -24.32
N MET A 12 31.45 -25.96 -24.06
CA MET A 12 31.56 -24.98 -22.97
C MET A 12 30.68 -23.74 -23.19
N ILE A 13 30.56 -23.23 -24.42
CA ILE A 13 29.71 -22.07 -24.73
C ILE A 13 28.22 -22.45 -24.67
N THR A 14 27.84 -23.67 -25.06
CA THR A 14 26.45 -24.15 -24.98
C THR A 14 26.04 -24.41 -23.52
N VAL A 15 26.95 -24.99 -22.71
CA VAL A 15 26.75 -25.17 -21.28
C VAL A 15 26.70 -23.82 -20.55
N ALA A 16 27.57 -22.87 -20.87
CA ALA A 16 27.54 -21.53 -20.29
C ALA A 16 26.27 -20.73 -20.67
N ASN A 17 25.78 -20.87 -21.91
CA ASN A 17 24.54 -20.23 -22.36
C ASN A 17 23.27 -20.90 -21.81
N CYS A 18 23.28 -22.21 -21.55
CA CYS A 18 22.20 -22.87 -20.79
C CYS A 18 22.21 -22.47 -19.30
N ILE A 19 23.39 -22.24 -18.71
CA ILE A 19 23.53 -21.78 -17.32
C ILE A 19 23.17 -20.30 -17.15
N GLN A 20 23.31 -19.47 -18.21
CA GLN A 20 23.04 -18.03 -18.18
C GLN A 20 21.59 -17.62 -18.52
N THR A 21 20.70 -18.56 -18.85
CA THR A 21 19.25 -18.27 -18.81
C THR A 21 18.91 -17.88 -17.38
N THR A 22 18.75 -16.59 -17.14
CA THR A 22 18.45 -16.01 -15.84
C THR A 22 17.19 -16.69 -15.32
N TYR A 23 17.35 -17.56 -14.33
CA TYR A 23 16.29 -18.39 -13.78
C TYR A 23 15.19 -17.49 -13.24
N LEU A 24 14.07 -17.40 -13.95
CA LEU A 24 12.89 -16.66 -13.51
C LEU A 24 12.18 -17.49 -12.45
N LEU A 25 12.68 -17.42 -11.21
CA LEU A 25 11.90 -17.81 -10.04
C LEU A 25 10.73 -16.85 -9.95
N SER A 26 9.59 -17.37 -10.35
CA SER A 26 8.40 -16.58 -10.54
C SER A 26 7.44 -16.99 -9.45
N GLN A 27 7.32 -16.17 -8.39
CA GLN A 27 6.29 -16.33 -7.36
C GLN A 27 4.95 -15.97 -8.00
N TYR A 28 4.36 -16.92 -8.73
CA TYR A 28 3.04 -16.73 -9.30
C TYR A 28 2.11 -17.82 -8.78
N PRO A 29 0.92 -17.41 -8.33
CA PRO A 29 -0.05 -18.35 -7.82
C PRO A 29 -0.71 -19.23 -8.89
N PHE A 30 -0.58 -18.86 -10.17
CA PHE A 30 -1.17 -19.57 -11.30
C PHE A 30 -0.33 -19.34 -12.55
N GLN A 31 0.11 -20.41 -13.21
CA GLN A 31 0.83 -20.35 -14.49
C GLN A 31 0.39 -21.47 -15.43
N VAL A 32 0.42 -21.18 -16.73
CA VAL A 32 0.08 -22.13 -17.80
C VAL A 32 1.22 -22.16 -18.81
N TYR A 33 1.78 -23.35 -19.05
CA TYR A 33 2.83 -23.58 -20.04
C TYR A 33 2.35 -24.58 -21.10
N PRO A 34 2.27 -24.18 -22.37
CA PRO A 34 1.95 -25.12 -23.44
C PRO A 34 3.16 -26.04 -23.67
N LEU A 35 2.90 -27.35 -23.76
CA LEU A 35 3.87 -28.40 -24.01
C LEU A 35 3.44 -29.16 -25.26
N SER A 36 4.27 -29.11 -26.29
CA SER A 36 4.07 -29.85 -27.54
C SER A 36 4.80 -31.19 -27.53
N ARG A 37 4.29 -32.15 -28.31
CA ARG A 37 4.95 -33.43 -28.58
C ARG A 37 6.44 -33.28 -28.91
N SER A 38 6.82 -32.31 -29.74
CA SER A 38 8.22 -32.10 -30.13
C SER A 38 9.14 -31.76 -28.95
N GLN A 39 8.60 -31.09 -27.93
CA GLN A 39 9.33 -30.75 -26.71
C GLN A 39 9.40 -31.96 -25.76
N MET A 40 8.31 -32.75 -25.68
CA MET A 40 8.27 -33.98 -24.88
C MET A 40 9.25 -35.04 -25.40
N TYR A 41 9.45 -35.13 -26.72
CA TYR A 41 10.31 -36.11 -27.39
C TYR A 41 11.76 -35.64 -27.58
N THR A 42 12.30 -34.92 -26.60
CA THR A 42 13.74 -34.60 -26.55
C THR A 42 14.54 -35.72 -25.89
N ALA A 43 15.88 -35.66 -25.94
CA ALA A 43 16.71 -36.70 -25.32
C ALA A 43 16.46 -36.77 -23.81
N CYS A 44 16.25 -35.62 -23.20
CA CYS A 44 15.77 -35.48 -21.85
C CYS A 44 14.94 -34.21 -21.69
N SER A 45 13.80 -34.34 -21.03
CA SER A 45 13.06 -33.19 -20.53
C SER A 45 12.79 -33.35 -19.04
N GLY A 46 12.77 -32.25 -18.32
CA GLY A 46 12.38 -32.30 -16.92
C GLY A 46 11.96 -30.94 -16.40
N TYR A 47 11.13 -30.95 -15.37
CA TYR A 47 10.64 -29.77 -14.66
C TYR A 47 10.35 -30.15 -13.21
N GLY A 48 10.06 -29.17 -12.36
CA GLY A 48 9.64 -29.48 -11.00
C GLY A 48 8.97 -28.34 -10.26
N VAL A 49 8.48 -28.65 -9.07
CA VAL A 49 7.72 -27.76 -8.22
C VAL A 49 8.33 -27.78 -6.82
N TRP A 50 8.78 -26.61 -6.37
CA TRP A 50 9.07 -26.36 -4.97
C TRP A 50 7.78 -25.90 -4.28
N SER A 51 7.43 -26.50 -3.15
CA SER A 51 6.32 -26.10 -2.31
C SER A 51 6.75 -25.92 -0.86
N ARG A 52 6.19 -24.92 -0.19
CA ARG A 52 6.41 -24.63 1.24
C ARG A 52 5.12 -24.16 1.89
N TYR A 53 4.71 -24.85 2.96
CA TYR A 53 3.51 -24.48 3.73
C TYR A 53 3.76 -23.21 4.55
N ILE A 54 2.86 -22.23 4.41
CA ILE A 54 2.78 -21.02 5.24
C ILE A 54 1.32 -20.61 5.43
N PRO A 55 0.49 -21.45 6.08
CA PRO A 55 -0.96 -21.31 6.11
C PRO A 55 -1.44 -20.01 6.78
N LEU A 56 -0.62 -19.41 7.64
CA LEU A 56 -0.91 -18.18 8.37
C LEU A 56 -0.40 -16.90 7.68
N SER A 57 0.26 -17.06 6.53
CA SER A 57 0.71 -15.93 5.70
C SER A 57 -0.46 -15.28 4.95
N THR A 58 -0.18 -14.17 4.26
CA THR A 58 -1.18 -13.55 3.38
C THR A 58 -1.33 -14.39 2.11
N ILE A 59 -2.35 -15.24 2.09
CA ILE A 59 -2.62 -16.09 0.92
C ILE A 59 -3.64 -15.39 0.03
N VAL A 60 -3.25 -15.10 -1.20
CA VAL A 60 -4.16 -14.56 -2.22
C VAL A 60 -5.13 -15.67 -2.61
N LYS A 61 -6.45 -15.41 -2.59
CA LYS A 61 -7.42 -16.38 -3.09
C LYS A 61 -7.22 -16.55 -4.60
N ILE A 62 -6.95 -17.78 -5.04
CA ILE A 62 -6.69 -18.11 -6.44
C ILE A 62 -7.62 -19.26 -6.80
N GLY A 63 -8.72 -18.95 -7.48
CA GLY A 63 -9.72 -19.95 -7.81
C GLY A 63 -11.07 -19.74 -7.14
N GLN A 64 -11.96 -20.70 -7.34
CA GLN A 64 -13.31 -20.73 -6.78
C GLN A 64 -13.35 -21.42 -5.42
N ILE A 65 -12.64 -22.55 -5.30
CA ILE A 65 -12.49 -23.39 -4.11
C ILE A 65 -11.58 -22.68 -3.11
N GLY A 66 -12.10 -22.44 -1.91
CA GLY A 66 -11.37 -21.88 -0.79
C GLY A 66 -10.31 -22.82 -0.22
N ILE A 67 -9.32 -22.28 0.49
CA ILE A 67 -8.29 -23.04 1.21
C ILE A 67 -8.87 -24.05 2.22
N LEU A 68 -10.08 -23.80 2.73
CA LEU A 68 -10.76 -24.64 3.72
C LEU A 68 -11.86 -25.54 3.11
N ASP A 69 -11.93 -25.66 1.79
CA ASP A 69 -12.97 -26.47 1.14
C ASP A 69 -12.54 -27.94 0.94
N SER A 70 -11.24 -28.22 0.97
CA SER A 70 -10.63 -29.55 0.85
C SER A 70 -9.31 -29.63 1.63
N ASN A 71 -9.04 -30.80 2.22
CA ASN A 71 -7.77 -31.15 2.87
C ASN A 71 -6.68 -31.51 1.84
N CYS A 72 -7.03 -31.55 0.56
CA CYS A 72 -6.12 -31.80 -0.53
C CYS A 72 -5.89 -30.53 -1.34
N PHE A 73 -4.62 -30.22 -1.60
CA PHE A 73 -4.16 -28.99 -2.20
C PHE A 73 -3.54 -29.24 -3.55
N HIS A 74 -4.02 -28.54 -4.56
CA HIS A 74 -3.51 -28.62 -5.91
C HIS A 74 -2.19 -27.84 -6.04
N LEU A 75 -1.19 -28.47 -6.67
CA LEU A 75 0.09 -27.85 -6.98
C LEU A 75 0.36 -27.80 -8.47
N HIS A 76 0.07 -28.87 -9.20
CA HIS A 76 0.32 -28.94 -10.63
C HIS A 76 -0.58 -29.97 -11.32
N HIS A 77 -0.98 -29.71 -12.56
CA HIS A 77 -1.52 -30.74 -13.43
C HIS A 77 -1.19 -30.47 -14.90
N ALA A 78 -1.17 -31.52 -15.72
CA ALA A 78 -1.09 -31.43 -17.16
C ALA A 78 -2.45 -31.79 -17.77
N GLN A 79 -3.00 -30.91 -18.60
CA GLN A 79 -4.29 -31.13 -19.25
C GLN A 79 -4.26 -30.90 -20.76
N GLU A 80 -5.01 -31.71 -21.51
CA GLU A 80 -5.17 -31.51 -22.95
C GLU A 80 -6.07 -30.29 -23.23
N PRO A 81 -5.65 -29.34 -24.09
CA PRO A 81 -6.34 -28.06 -24.23
C PRO A 81 -7.80 -28.13 -24.71
N THR A 82 -8.17 -29.14 -25.49
CA THR A 82 -9.47 -29.20 -26.19
C THR A 82 -10.56 -29.88 -25.36
N THR A 83 -10.25 -31.07 -24.86
CA THR A 83 -11.07 -31.97 -24.07
C THR A 83 -10.97 -31.68 -22.58
N GLN A 84 -9.95 -30.93 -22.14
CA GLN A 84 -9.63 -30.69 -20.73
C GLN A 84 -9.39 -32.02 -19.98
N ARG A 85 -8.92 -33.05 -20.68
CA ARG A 85 -8.54 -34.32 -20.04
C ARG A 85 -7.26 -34.14 -19.26
N ILE A 86 -7.28 -34.51 -18.00
CA ILE A 86 -6.11 -34.45 -17.12
C ILE A 86 -5.26 -35.70 -17.37
N ASN A 87 -4.00 -35.47 -17.73
CA ASN A 87 -3.01 -36.51 -18.02
C ASN A 87 -2.09 -36.77 -16.83
N LEU A 88 -1.82 -35.74 -16.03
CA LEU A 88 -0.99 -35.82 -14.84
C LEU A 88 -1.51 -34.83 -13.80
N ILE A 89 -1.47 -35.22 -12.53
CA ILE A 89 -1.82 -34.37 -11.39
C ILE A 89 -0.84 -34.58 -10.25
N TYR A 90 -0.40 -33.47 -9.66
CA TYR A 90 0.40 -33.41 -8.44
C TYR A 90 -0.35 -32.56 -7.41
N TYR A 91 -0.65 -33.19 -6.28
CA TYR A 91 -1.38 -32.58 -5.17
C TYR A 91 -0.90 -33.14 -3.84
N GLU A 92 -1.30 -32.51 -2.75
CA GLU A 92 -0.91 -32.92 -1.40
C GLU A 92 -2.14 -33.00 -0.52
N CYS A 93 -2.30 -34.08 0.23
CA CYS A 93 -3.39 -34.17 1.21
C CYS A 93 -2.83 -34.20 2.62
N LEU A 94 -3.49 -33.44 3.50
CA LEU A 94 -3.22 -33.49 4.92
C LEU A 94 -3.89 -34.72 5.54
N ASN A 95 -3.12 -35.52 6.25
CA ASN A 95 -3.62 -36.57 7.12
C ASN A 95 -3.51 -36.10 8.58
N TYR A 96 -4.61 -35.53 9.08
CA TYR A 96 -4.67 -34.99 10.43
C TYR A 96 -4.45 -36.07 11.50
N GLU A 97 -5.02 -37.26 11.34
CA GLU A 97 -4.88 -38.35 12.32
C GLU A 97 -3.43 -38.86 12.43
N ALA A 98 -2.72 -38.89 11.30
CA ALA A 98 -1.32 -39.29 11.25
C ALA A 98 -0.32 -38.13 11.46
N ASN A 99 -0.81 -36.88 11.57
CA ASN A 99 0.03 -35.67 11.61
C ASN A 99 1.07 -35.67 10.48
N SER A 100 0.64 -36.01 9.27
CA SER A 100 1.50 -36.18 8.10
C SER A 100 0.90 -35.55 6.84
N ILE A 101 1.76 -35.26 5.87
CA ILE A 101 1.36 -34.79 4.54
C ILE A 101 1.65 -35.90 3.55
N ILE A 102 0.67 -36.28 2.75
CA ILE A 102 0.87 -37.26 1.68
C ILE A 102 0.93 -36.49 0.37
N LYS A 103 2.09 -36.52 -0.29
CA LYS A 103 2.26 -36.00 -1.64
C LYS A 103 1.84 -37.06 -2.64
N TYR A 104 0.93 -36.71 -3.53
CA TYR A 104 0.37 -37.57 -4.57
C TYR A 104 0.82 -37.11 -5.95
N LEU A 105 1.47 -37.99 -6.71
CA LEU A 105 1.69 -37.80 -8.14
C LEU A 105 0.96 -38.92 -8.88
N GLN A 106 -0.06 -38.57 -9.65
CA GLN A 106 -0.82 -39.51 -10.48
C GLN A 106 -0.74 -39.10 -11.94
N PHE A 107 -0.56 -40.05 -12.85
CA PHE A 107 -0.55 -39.78 -14.29
C PHE A 107 -0.95 -40.99 -15.12
N ILE A 108 -1.38 -40.72 -16.34
CA ILE A 108 -1.69 -41.73 -17.36
C ILE A 108 -0.56 -41.71 -18.36
N ASP A 109 0.11 -42.85 -18.54
CA ASP A 109 1.22 -42.93 -19.47
C ASP A 109 0.78 -42.98 -20.95
N ASN A 110 1.77 -43.00 -21.84
CA ASN A 110 1.54 -43.05 -23.28
C ASN A 110 0.88 -44.35 -23.78
N ASN A 111 0.77 -45.39 -22.95
CA ASN A 111 0.03 -46.62 -23.25
C ASN A 111 -1.40 -46.58 -22.71
N GLY A 112 -1.75 -45.60 -21.88
CA GLY A 112 -3.03 -45.49 -21.21
C GLY A 112 -3.08 -46.17 -19.84
N ASP A 113 -1.93 -46.58 -19.29
CA ASP A 113 -1.85 -47.17 -17.95
C ASP A 113 -1.84 -46.05 -16.89
N ASP A 114 -2.59 -46.23 -15.80
CA ASP A 114 -2.67 -45.29 -14.67
C ASP A 114 -1.60 -45.63 -13.62
N HIS A 115 -0.87 -44.61 -13.18
CA HIS A 115 0.22 -44.72 -12.21
C HIS A 115 -0.02 -43.74 -11.06
N ILE A 116 0.05 -44.22 -9.81
CA ILE A 116 -0.11 -43.40 -8.60
C ILE A 116 1.12 -43.56 -7.71
N TYR A 117 1.67 -42.43 -7.27
CA TYR A 117 2.78 -42.37 -6.32
C TYR A 117 2.38 -41.58 -5.10
N GLU A 118 2.57 -42.20 -3.93
CA GLU A 118 2.33 -41.60 -2.63
C GLU A 118 3.66 -41.46 -1.90
N MET A 119 3.91 -40.27 -1.35
CA MET A 119 5.03 -40.04 -0.46
C MET A 119 4.53 -39.39 0.82
N PRO A 120 4.47 -40.15 1.93
CA PRO A 120 4.20 -39.58 3.24
C PRO A 120 5.40 -38.75 3.70
N ILE A 121 5.10 -37.60 4.29
CA ILE A 121 6.04 -36.71 4.95
C ILE A 121 5.62 -36.63 6.40
N GLU A 122 6.52 -37.06 7.27
CA GLU A 122 6.37 -37.03 8.72
C GLU A 122 7.25 -35.92 9.29
N GLY A 123 6.78 -35.22 10.32
CA GLY A 123 7.58 -34.21 11.03
C GLY A 123 7.20 -32.76 10.71
N GLU A 124 8.22 -31.89 10.65
CA GLU A 124 8.05 -30.45 10.42
C GLU A 124 7.83 -30.16 8.94
N TYR A 125 6.77 -29.44 8.61
CA TYR A 125 6.42 -29.13 7.23
C TYR A 125 6.16 -27.64 7.00
N GLU A 126 5.78 -26.90 8.05
CA GLU A 126 5.60 -25.46 7.96
C GLU A 126 6.96 -24.78 7.81
N TYR A 127 7.05 -23.85 6.87
CA TYR A 127 8.29 -23.16 6.51
C TYR A 127 9.41 -24.07 5.96
N VAL A 128 9.13 -25.35 5.70
CA VAL A 128 10.05 -26.29 5.06
C VAL A 128 9.82 -26.33 3.55
N TRP A 129 10.91 -26.25 2.77
CA TRP A 129 10.86 -26.38 1.32
C TRP A 129 10.95 -27.84 0.90
N PHE A 130 9.97 -28.25 0.09
CA PHE A 130 9.93 -29.55 -0.56
C PHE A 130 9.97 -29.38 -2.07
N PHE A 131 10.65 -30.28 -2.77
CA PHE A 131 10.67 -30.31 -4.24
C PHE A 131 10.12 -31.62 -4.76
N VAL A 132 9.29 -31.53 -5.80
CA VAL A 132 8.88 -32.65 -6.64
C VAL A 132 9.28 -32.37 -8.08
N GLY A 133 10.19 -33.18 -8.60
CA GLY A 133 10.69 -33.07 -9.98
C GLY A 133 10.29 -34.29 -10.82
N ILE A 134 10.04 -34.05 -12.10
CA ILE A 134 9.74 -35.08 -13.10
C ILE A 134 10.78 -34.94 -14.20
N GLN A 135 11.46 -36.03 -14.53
CA GLN A 135 12.43 -36.09 -15.62
C GLN A 135 12.15 -37.29 -16.51
N THR A 136 12.00 -37.06 -17.80
CA THR A 136 11.71 -38.08 -18.80
C THR A 136 12.86 -38.19 -19.78
N SER A 137 13.20 -39.43 -20.12
CA SER A 137 14.12 -39.80 -21.20
C SER A 137 13.38 -40.78 -22.11
N PRO A 138 12.56 -40.27 -23.05
CA PRO A 138 11.66 -41.09 -23.87
C PRO A 138 12.39 -42.18 -24.66
N PHE A 139 13.57 -41.88 -25.22
CA PHE A 139 14.36 -42.86 -25.97
C PHE A 139 14.86 -44.03 -25.12
N GLN A 140 15.08 -43.80 -23.82
CA GLN A 140 15.44 -44.84 -22.85
C GLN A 140 14.21 -45.48 -22.19
N LYS A 141 12.99 -45.00 -22.50
CA LYS A 141 11.76 -45.32 -21.78
C LYS A 141 11.92 -45.17 -20.29
N LYS A 142 12.55 -44.08 -19.85
CA LYS A 142 12.88 -43.85 -18.45
C LYS A 142 12.19 -42.59 -17.95
N LEU A 143 11.51 -42.73 -16.82
CA LEU A 143 10.94 -41.62 -16.06
C LEU A 143 11.51 -41.64 -14.64
N ASN A 144 12.13 -40.54 -14.23
CA ASN A 144 12.57 -40.32 -12.85
C ASN A 144 11.65 -39.31 -12.18
N VAL A 145 11.20 -39.64 -10.96
CA VAL A 145 10.51 -38.72 -10.07
C VAL A 145 11.39 -38.47 -8.86
N TYR A 146 11.64 -37.19 -8.63
CA TYR A 146 12.56 -36.69 -7.63
C TYR A 146 11.79 -36.07 -6.47
N PHE A 147 12.15 -36.45 -5.25
CA PHE A 147 11.61 -35.86 -4.04
C PHE A 147 12.75 -35.34 -3.17
N TYR A 148 12.73 -34.06 -2.85
CA TYR A 148 13.72 -33.42 -1.98
C TYR A 148 13.06 -32.63 -0.86
N GLU A 149 13.77 -32.51 0.26
CA GLU A 149 13.42 -31.72 1.44
C GLU A 149 14.67 -30.95 1.87
N GLN A 150 14.56 -29.62 2.00
CA GLN A 150 15.66 -28.74 2.44
C GLN A 150 17.01 -29.00 1.73
N GLY A 151 16.98 -29.33 0.43
CA GLY A 151 18.18 -29.61 -0.36
C GLY A 151 18.77 -31.02 -0.16
N GLN A 152 18.16 -31.88 0.64
CA GLN A 152 18.51 -33.30 0.76
C GLN A 152 17.61 -34.15 -0.12
N THR A 153 18.18 -35.11 -0.84
CA THR A 153 17.41 -36.07 -1.64
C THR A 153 16.73 -37.05 -0.69
N ILE A 154 15.39 -37.03 -0.63
CA ILE A 154 14.64 -38.00 0.15
C ILE A 154 14.54 -39.31 -0.63
N LYS A 155 14.13 -39.21 -1.91
CA LYS A 155 13.80 -40.39 -2.72
C LYS A 155 13.86 -40.09 -4.21
N ILE A 156 14.35 -41.06 -4.98
CA ILE A 156 14.28 -41.07 -6.45
C ILE A 156 13.52 -42.32 -6.85
N HIS A 157 12.42 -42.17 -7.59
CA HIS A 157 11.71 -43.29 -8.20
C HIS A 157 12.00 -43.32 -9.69
N GLN A 158 12.50 -44.47 -10.17
CA GLN A 158 12.76 -44.69 -11.59
C GLN A 158 11.76 -45.69 -12.15
N MET A 159 11.16 -45.36 -13.29
CA MET A 159 10.16 -46.18 -13.98
C MET A 159 10.55 -46.44 -15.43
N GLN A 160 10.02 -47.52 -15.98
CA GLN A 160 10.14 -47.88 -17.39
C GLN A 160 8.95 -47.33 -18.20
N VAL A 161 8.83 -46.00 -18.26
CA VAL A 161 7.77 -45.27 -18.95
C VAL A 161 8.38 -44.30 -19.95
N GLU A 162 7.83 -44.23 -21.16
CA GLU A 162 8.32 -43.33 -22.22
C GLU A 162 7.92 -41.89 -21.95
N LEU A 163 6.63 -41.65 -21.70
CA LEU A 163 6.11 -40.34 -21.32
C LEU A 163 5.04 -40.50 -20.24
N PRO A 164 5.00 -39.60 -19.23
CA PRO A 164 3.98 -39.59 -18.19
C PRO A 164 2.69 -38.92 -18.68
N PHE A 165 2.40 -39.01 -19.98
CA PHE A 165 1.27 -38.36 -20.61
C PHE A 165 0.70 -39.23 -21.73
N TYR A 166 -0.63 -39.30 -21.79
CA TYR A 166 -1.37 -39.97 -22.85
C TYR A 166 -1.52 -39.07 -24.09
N ASP A 167 -1.74 -37.77 -23.89
CA ASP A 167 -1.97 -36.78 -24.94
C ASP A 167 -0.67 -36.10 -25.42
N ASP A 168 -0.63 -35.82 -26.73
CA ASP A 168 0.52 -35.21 -27.43
C ASP A 168 0.62 -33.67 -27.27
N GLN A 169 -0.46 -33.04 -26.79
CA GLN A 169 -0.54 -31.59 -26.58
C GLN A 169 -1.10 -31.33 -25.19
N LEU A 170 -0.34 -30.61 -24.37
CA LEU A 170 -0.69 -30.38 -22.98
C LEU A 170 -0.51 -28.93 -22.60
N ASN A 171 -1.29 -28.49 -21.64
CA ASN A 171 -1.05 -27.31 -20.84
C ASN A 171 -0.61 -27.78 -19.45
N LEU A 172 0.62 -27.46 -19.07
CA LEU A 172 1.09 -27.61 -17.70
C LEU A 172 0.57 -26.43 -16.89
N ILE A 173 -0.26 -26.70 -15.89
CA ILE A 173 -0.90 -25.71 -15.04
C ILE A 173 -0.37 -25.87 -13.63
N PHE A 174 0.17 -24.79 -13.07
CA PHE A 174 0.76 -24.77 -11.73
C PHE A 174 -0.02 -23.83 -10.82
N GLY A 175 -0.33 -24.27 -9.60
CA GLY A 175 -1.07 -23.52 -8.59
C GLY A 175 -2.58 -23.39 -8.89
N GLY A 176 -3.26 -22.57 -8.09
CA GLY A 176 -4.74 -22.44 -8.12
C GLY A 176 -5.48 -23.66 -7.55
N ASP A 177 -6.80 -23.65 -7.68
CA ASP A 177 -7.67 -24.77 -7.33
C ASP A 177 -7.93 -25.70 -8.53
N LEU A 178 -8.47 -26.89 -8.26
CA LEU A 178 -8.83 -27.83 -9.31
C LEU A 178 -10.06 -28.67 -8.93
N VAL A 179 -11.02 -28.76 -9.85
CA VAL A 179 -12.13 -29.72 -9.79
C VAL A 179 -11.86 -30.84 -10.78
N VAL A 180 -11.63 -32.06 -10.27
CA VAL A 180 -11.48 -33.27 -11.06
C VAL A 180 -12.86 -33.90 -11.23
N ASN A 181 -13.37 -33.88 -12.46
CA ASN A 181 -14.66 -34.49 -12.79
C ASN A 181 -14.60 -36.02 -12.67
N GLU A 182 -15.69 -36.66 -12.23
CA GLU A 182 -15.80 -38.12 -12.08
C GLU A 182 -15.53 -38.91 -13.38
N ASN A 183 -15.70 -38.26 -14.55
CA ASN A 183 -15.45 -38.86 -15.86
C ASN A 183 -13.97 -38.83 -16.28
N GLN A 184 -13.08 -38.21 -15.49
CA GLN A 184 -11.65 -38.22 -15.75
C GLN A 184 -11.07 -39.59 -15.35
N GLN A 185 -10.14 -40.11 -16.17
CA GLN A 185 -9.49 -41.41 -15.89
C GLN A 185 -8.62 -41.37 -14.63
N ILE A 186 -8.05 -40.22 -14.31
CA ILE A 186 -7.35 -39.97 -13.04
C ILE A 186 -8.39 -39.93 -11.92
N HIS A 187 -8.57 -41.06 -11.24
CA HIS A 187 -9.53 -41.17 -10.14
C HIS A 187 -8.90 -40.65 -8.84
N ASN A 188 -9.35 -39.48 -8.38
CA ASN A 188 -9.06 -39.02 -7.02
C ASN A 188 -10.09 -39.65 -6.06
N SER A 189 -9.62 -40.38 -5.05
CA SER A 189 -10.48 -41.03 -4.05
C SER A 189 -11.15 -40.05 -3.08
N GLN A 190 -10.72 -38.78 -3.05
CA GLN A 190 -11.26 -37.74 -2.18
C GLN A 190 -11.97 -36.63 -2.97
N ASN A 191 -13.31 -36.70 -3.02
CA ASN A 191 -14.25 -35.61 -3.34
C ASN A 191 -13.98 -34.69 -4.54
N GLY A 192 -13.17 -35.10 -5.53
CA GLY A 192 -12.97 -34.40 -6.81
C GLY A 192 -12.58 -32.92 -6.72
N LYS A 193 -12.24 -32.39 -5.54
CA LYS A 193 -11.99 -30.97 -5.30
C LYS A 193 -10.66 -30.82 -4.58
N LEU A 194 -9.80 -30.00 -5.16
CA LEU A 194 -8.51 -29.64 -4.60
C LEU A 194 -8.50 -28.14 -4.35
N SER A 195 -8.28 -27.76 -3.10
CA SER A 195 -8.09 -26.37 -2.68
C SER A 195 -6.81 -25.80 -3.29
N TYR A 196 -6.70 -24.48 -3.41
CA TYR A 196 -5.40 -23.88 -3.70
C TYR A 196 -4.42 -24.08 -2.54
N PHE A 197 -3.14 -24.22 -2.86
CA PHE A 197 -2.09 -24.53 -1.90
C PHE A 197 -1.92 -23.44 -0.81
N PRO A 198 -1.87 -23.81 0.49
CA PRO A 198 -1.82 -22.88 1.61
C PRO A 198 -0.40 -22.40 1.89
N GLY A 199 0.28 -21.91 0.85
CA GLY A 199 1.72 -21.69 0.93
C GLY A 199 2.34 -21.00 -0.29
N GLN A 200 3.65 -21.19 -0.43
CA GLN A 200 4.40 -20.74 -1.57
C GLN A 200 4.72 -21.88 -2.51
N VAL A 201 4.65 -21.59 -3.80
CA VAL A 201 5.02 -22.49 -4.89
C VAL A 201 6.04 -21.78 -5.77
N LEU A 202 7.17 -22.43 -6.04
CA LEU A 202 8.14 -21.99 -7.04
C LEU A 202 8.26 -23.09 -8.09
N ILE A 203 8.33 -22.69 -9.35
CA ILE A 203 8.41 -23.63 -10.47
C ILE A 203 9.85 -23.65 -10.96
N ALA A 204 10.45 -24.83 -10.97
CA ALA A 204 11.68 -25.09 -11.69
C ALA A 204 11.30 -25.29 -13.16
N GLN A 205 11.39 -24.20 -13.94
CA GLN A 205 11.03 -24.21 -15.35
C GLN A 205 11.78 -25.30 -16.10
N GLY A 206 11.06 -25.98 -16.99
CA GLY A 206 11.59 -27.17 -17.62
C GLY A 206 12.67 -26.87 -18.65
N TYR A 207 13.60 -27.80 -18.78
CA TYR A 207 14.59 -27.82 -19.85
C TYR A 207 14.28 -28.92 -20.86
N TYR A 208 14.69 -28.67 -22.10
CA TYR A 208 14.59 -29.62 -23.21
C TYR A 208 15.98 -29.79 -23.79
N LEU A 209 16.65 -30.87 -23.41
CA LEU A 209 18.01 -31.15 -23.82
C LEU A 209 17.99 -32.23 -24.89
N ASN A 210 18.63 -31.93 -26.02
CA ASN A 210 18.79 -32.88 -27.13
C ASN A 210 19.99 -33.82 -26.94
N VAL A 211 20.72 -33.68 -25.83
CA VAL A 211 21.96 -34.43 -25.56
C VAL A 211 21.81 -35.17 -24.23
N GLU A 212 21.93 -36.50 -24.30
CA GLU A 212 21.70 -37.44 -23.22
C GLU A 212 22.70 -37.32 -22.06
N GLU A 213 23.95 -36.91 -22.33
CA GLU A 213 24.98 -36.73 -21.31
C GLU A 213 24.66 -35.63 -20.27
N TYR A 214 23.63 -34.81 -20.52
CA TYR A 214 23.19 -33.72 -19.64
C TYR A 214 21.88 -34.02 -18.90
N CYS A 215 21.41 -35.27 -18.89
CA CYS A 215 20.19 -35.66 -18.21
C CYS A 215 20.20 -35.32 -16.70
N ASP A 216 21.37 -35.37 -16.04
CA ASP A 216 21.50 -35.17 -14.59
C ASP A 216 21.40 -33.69 -14.13
N PHE A 217 21.04 -32.78 -15.04
CA PHE A 217 20.94 -31.36 -14.74
C PHE A 217 19.91 -31.01 -13.66
N ILE A 218 18.79 -31.73 -13.54
CA ILE A 218 17.81 -31.54 -12.44
C ILE A 218 18.51 -31.66 -11.08
N ILE A 219 19.38 -32.65 -10.91
CA ILE A 219 20.09 -32.90 -9.65
C ILE A 219 21.00 -31.70 -9.37
N SER A 220 21.78 -31.27 -10.37
CA SER A 220 22.65 -30.11 -10.23
C SER A 220 21.86 -28.83 -9.94
N TYR A 221 20.68 -28.64 -10.55
CA TYR A 221 19.81 -27.50 -10.28
C TYR A 221 19.36 -27.49 -8.82
N ILE A 222 18.94 -28.65 -8.29
CA ILE A 222 18.47 -28.78 -6.91
C ILE A 222 19.62 -28.57 -5.92
N GLU A 223 20.79 -29.17 -6.19
CA GLU A 223 21.98 -29.02 -5.34
C GLU A 223 22.50 -27.57 -5.32
N ASN A 224 22.36 -26.86 -6.43
CA ASN A 224 22.73 -25.44 -6.52
C ASN A 224 21.61 -24.49 -6.07
N PHE A 225 20.40 -25.00 -5.78
CA PHE A 225 19.29 -24.19 -5.32
C PHE A 225 19.56 -23.72 -3.88
N LYS A 226 20.19 -22.55 -3.77
CA LYS A 226 20.24 -21.81 -2.52
C LYS A 226 18.84 -21.26 -2.30
N LEU A 227 18.12 -21.90 -1.41
CA LEU A 227 16.88 -21.35 -0.87
C LEU A 227 17.20 -19.95 -0.37
N ASP A 228 16.60 -18.93 -0.98
CA ASP A 228 16.71 -17.56 -0.49
C ASP A 228 16.23 -17.57 0.96
N ASP A 229 17.18 -17.52 1.89
CA ASP A 229 16.90 -17.23 3.27
C ASP A 229 16.12 -15.93 3.28
N CYS A 230 14.96 -15.94 3.95
CA CYS A 230 14.15 -14.75 4.07
C CYS A 230 15.06 -13.61 4.57
N ARG A 231 15.31 -12.63 3.69
CA ARG A 231 16.08 -11.46 4.07
C ARG A 231 15.14 -10.51 4.78
N CYS A 232 15.32 -10.41 6.08
CA CYS A 232 14.47 -9.55 6.87
C CYS A 232 14.71 -8.10 6.47
N GLN A 233 13.64 -7.42 6.05
CA GLN A 233 13.69 -6.00 5.70
C GLN A 233 13.08 -5.20 6.84
N SER A 234 13.87 -4.36 7.51
CA SER A 234 13.35 -3.51 8.57
C SER A 234 12.25 -2.58 8.05
N SER A 235 11.21 -2.39 8.86
CA SER A 235 10.16 -1.42 8.57
C SER A 235 10.70 0.01 8.75
N GLU A 236 10.35 0.94 7.86
CA GLU A 236 10.74 2.35 7.97
C GLU A 236 10.05 3.02 9.16
N ASN A 237 8.81 2.62 9.44
CA ASN A 237 8.09 3.05 10.63
C ASN A 237 7.74 1.85 11.50
N THR A 238 8.41 1.77 12.65
CA THR A 238 8.17 0.75 13.67
C THR A 238 7.34 1.30 14.82
N ASN A 239 7.21 2.62 14.94
CA ASN A 239 6.51 3.27 16.04
C ASN A 239 4.99 3.30 15.80
N ILE A 240 4.25 2.86 16.81
CA ILE A 240 2.81 3.03 16.92
C ILE A 240 2.60 4.26 17.81
N ASN A 241 1.82 5.22 17.33
CA ASN A 241 1.62 6.49 18.02
C ASN A 241 1.16 6.28 19.46
N ASN A 242 1.65 7.13 20.37
CA ASN A 242 1.12 7.23 21.72
C ASN A 242 -0.37 7.59 21.65
N GLN A 243 -1.20 6.95 22.47
CA GLN A 243 -2.63 7.15 22.48
C GLN A 243 -3.17 7.09 23.91
N VAL A 244 -4.22 7.86 24.15
CA VAL A 244 -5.07 7.73 25.34
C VAL A 244 -6.39 7.15 24.88
N ILE A 245 -6.56 5.86 25.12
CA ILE A 245 -7.72 5.09 24.69
C ILE A 245 -8.85 5.37 25.67
N GLN A 246 -9.94 5.93 25.14
CA GLN A 246 -11.17 6.17 25.86
C GLN A 246 -12.15 4.99 25.64
N GLN A 247 -13.27 5.02 26.37
CA GLN A 247 -14.21 3.91 26.43
C GLN A 247 -14.65 3.45 25.03
N GLN A 248 -14.60 2.14 24.76
CA GLN A 248 -15.05 1.47 23.52
C GLN A 248 -14.24 1.80 22.26
N GLU A 249 -13.10 2.48 22.37
CA GLU A 249 -12.25 2.71 21.20
C GLU A 249 -11.45 1.44 20.85
N GLU A 250 -11.41 1.11 19.56
CA GLU A 250 -10.54 0.10 18.97
C GLU A 250 -9.66 0.75 17.91
N PHE A 251 -8.38 0.38 17.92
CA PHE A 251 -7.39 0.85 16.97
C PHE A 251 -6.74 -0.33 16.25
N LEU A 252 -6.25 -0.04 15.06
CA LEU A 252 -5.63 -1.00 14.16
C LEU A 252 -4.26 -0.51 13.71
N TYR A 253 -3.25 -1.37 13.83
CA TYR A 253 -1.94 -1.19 13.22
C TYR A 253 -1.62 -2.37 12.30
N LEU A 254 -1.01 -2.09 11.16
CA LEU A 254 -0.56 -3.08 10.19
C LEU A 254 0.95 -2.95 10.02
N SER A 255 1.69 -4.06 10.15
CA SER A 255 3.13 -4.05 9.89
C SER A 255 3.40 -3.73 8.42
N GLN A 256 4.39 -2.87 8.16
CA GLN A 256 4.73 -2.48 6.79
C GLN A 256 5.29 -3.64 5.99
N GLN A 257 6.13 -4.45 6.64
CA GLN A 257 6.83 -5.58 6.04
C GLN A 257 6.36 -6.91 6.63
N ILE A 258 6.65 -7.96 5.87
CA ILE A 258 6.52 -9.36 6.28
C ILE A 258 7.70 -9.70 7.21
N ASN A 259 7.46 -10.51 8.24
CA ASN A 259 8.53 -11.02 9.08
C ASN A 259 9.24 -12.22 8.44
N CYS A 260 10.45 -12.53 8.90
CA CYS A 260 11.10 -13.79 8.56
C CYS A 260 10.76 -14.85 9.61
N LEU A 261 11.72 -15.15 10.48
CA LEU A 261 11.57 -16.12 11.56
C LEU A 261 11.27 -15.46 12.92
N GLU A 262 11.37 -14.14 12.97
CA GLU A 262 11.37 -13.37 14.21
C GLU A 262 10.45 -12.16 14.12
N PHE A 263 10.03 -11.65 15.27
CA PHE A 263 9.42 -10.32 15.40
C PHE A 263 9.56 -9.84 16.84
N LEU A 264 9.42 -8.53 17.04
CA LEU A 264 9.41 -7.90 18.35
C LEU A 264 8.25 -6.90 18.41
N PHE A 265 7.42 -7.03 19.42
CA PHE A 265 6.40 -6.05 19.77
C PHE A 265 6.56 -5.65 21.22
N SER A 266 6.70 -4.37 21.51
CA SER A 266 6.91 -3.89 22.88
C SER A 266 6.32 -2.52 23.11
N GLY A 267 6.11 -2.15 24.38
CA GLY A 267 5.66 -0.82 24.76
C GLY A 267 5.05 -0.74 26.15
N TRP A 268 4.67 0.47 26.56
CA TRP A 268 4.18 0.78 27.89
C TRP A 268 2.66 0.90 27.96
N ILE A 269 2.07 0.37 29.04
CA ILE A 269 0.63 0.38 29.29
C ILE A 269 0.37 0.94 30.69
N LYS A 270 -0.63 1.82 30.83
CA LYS A 270 -1.10 2.33 32.12
C LYS A 270 -2.61 2.52 32.13
N PHE A 271 -3.24 2.13 33.23
CA PHE A 271 -4.67 2.39 33.46
C PHE A 271 -4.84 3.66 34.29
N ASP A 272 -5.26 4.76 33.66
CA ASP A 272 -5.56 6.02 34.36
C ASP A 272 -6.82 5.89 35.22
N GLN A 273 -7.87 5.29 34.64
CA GLN A 273 -9.17 5.14 35.28
C GLN A 273 -9.69 3.73 35.07
N VAL A 274 -10.15 3.12 36.16
CA VAL A 274 -10.77 1.80 36.18
C VAL A 274 -12.06 1.89 36.98
N GLN A 275 -13.20 1.83 36.30
CA GLN A 275 -14.51 1.76 36.93
C GLN A 275 -15.24 0.52 36.41
N ILE A 276 -15.54 -0.41 37.32
CA ILE A 276 -16.13 -1.71 36.98
C ILE A 276 -17.56 -1.73 37.54
N PHE A 277 -18.53 -2.14 36.73
CA PHE A 277 -19.94 -2.23 37.14
C PHE A 277 -20.40 -3.66 37.45
N ALA A 278 -19.59 -4.67 37.12
CA ALA A 278 -19.82 -6.07 37.41
C ALA A 278 -18.82 -6.62 38.45
N ASP A 279 -19.09 -7.80 39.01
CA ASP A 279 -18.18 -8.45 39.98
C ASP A 279 -16.79 -8.73 39.39
N ALA A 280 -16.74 -9.08 38.11
CA ALA A 280 -15.53 -9.26 37.33
C ALA A 280 -15.80 -8.91 35.86
N VAL A 281 -14.80 -8.36 35.18
CA VAL A 281 -14.85 -8.04 33.76
C VAL A 281 -13.62 -8.56 33.05
N HIS A 282 -13.82 -9.09 31.84
CA HIS A 282 -12.73 -9.45 30.93
C HIS A 282 -12.58 -8.32 29.92
N PHE A 283 -11.41 -7.71 29.91
CA PHE A 283 -11.02 -6.65 28.99
C PHE A 283 -9.92 -7.18 28.08
N LYS A 284 -10.29 -7.55 26.85
CA LYS A 284 -9.34 -8.04 25.86
C LYS A 284 -8.69 -6.84 25.19
N PHE A 285 -7.46 -6.57 25.59
CA PHE A 285 -6.78 -5.33 25.26
C PHE A 285 -5.99 -5.39 23.97
N LEU A 286 -5.22 -6.47 23.75
CA LEU A 286 -4.35 -6.63 22.57
C LEU A 286 -4.63 -7.94 21.87
N LYS A 287 -4.58 -7.89 20.54
CA LYS A 287 -4.55 -9.05 19.67
C LYS A 287 -3.59 -8.81 18.52
N LEU A 288 -2.49 -9.56 18.52
CA LEU A 288 -1.59 -9.65 17.37
C LEU A 288 -2.02 -10.84 16.53
N SER A 289 -2.24 -10.64 15.23
CA SER A 289 -2.74 -11.67 14.30
C SER A 289 -2.08 -11.53 12.93
N GLY A 290 -2.13 -12.56 12.09
CA GLY A 290 -1.77 -12.42 10.68
C GLY A 290 -2.78 -11.53 9.93
N ASN A 291 -2.32 -10.76 8.96
CA ASN A 291 -3.17 -9.92 8.09
C ASN A 291 -3.87 -10.76 7.00
N VAL A 292 -4.60 -11.79 7.42
CA VAL A 292 -5.28 -12.72 6.52
C VAL A 292 -6.68 -12.21 6.21
N LYS A 293 -7.08 -12.26 4.92
CA LYS A 293 -8.40 -11.79 4.46
C LYS A 293 -9.53 -12.82 4.64
N VAL A 294 -9.23 -14.02 5.12
CA VAL A 294 -10.20 -15.10 5.27
C VAL A 294 -10.89 -14.95 6.62
N SER A 295 -12.19 -14.66 6.63
CA SER A 295 -12.97 -14.42 7.86
C SER A 295 -12.99 -15.62 8.83
N GLN A 296 -12.81 -16.84 8.33
CA GLN A 296 -12.75 -18.05 9.16
C GLN A 296 -11.44 -18.16 9.93
N THR A 297 -10.37 -17.45 9.53
CA THR A 297 -9.06 -17.49 10.19
C THR A 297 -8.81 -16.30 11.13
N THR A 298 -9.82 -15.46 11.39
CA THR A 298 -9.67 -14.28 12.27
C THR A 298 -9.90 -14.58 13.75
N GLY A 299 -10.07 -15.84 14.15
CA GLY A 299 -10.26 -16.25 15.54
C GLY A 299 -9.03 -16.02 16.43
N ASP A 300 -9.20 -16.10 17.74
CA ASP A 300 -8.09 -16.01 18.71
C ASP A 300 -7.19 -17.24 18.64
N ASN A 301 -7.76 -18.35 18.20
CA ASN A 301 -7.07 -19.59 17.90
C ASN A 301 -5.99 -19.50 16.82
N ILE A 302 -5.79 -18.35 16.17
CA ILE A 302 -4.81 -18.16 15.10
C ILE A 302 -4.04 -16.83 15.30
N SER A 303 -3.81 -16.49 16.57
CA SER A 303 -3.10 -15.27 16.97
C SER A 303 -1.82 -15.66 17.71
N PRO A 304 -0.62 -15.16 17.31
CA PRO A 304 0.60 -15.41 18.06
C PRO A 304 0.50 -14.90 19.50
N PHE A 305 -0.30 -13.86 19.74
CA PHE A 305 -0.40 -13.23 21.05
C PHE A 305 -1.74 -12.53 21.23
N THR A 306 -2.38 -12.77 22.37
CA THR A 306 -3.44 -11.90 22.91
C THR A 306 -3.18 -11.57 24.37
N LEU A 307 -3.60 -10.36 24.78
CA LEU A 307 -3.54 -9.89 26.16
C LEU A 307 -4.94 -9.52 26.64
N THR A 308 -5.38 -10.17 27.71
CA THR A 308 -6.66 -9.91 28.37
C THR A 308 -6.45 -9.61 29.84
N TYR A 309 -7.02 -8.51 30.33
CA TYR A 309 -7.09 -8.22 31.75
C TYR A 309 -8.41 -8.73 32.30
N LYS A 310 -8.36 -9.49 33.39
CA LYS A 310 -9.54 -9.80 34.18
C LYS A 310 -9.52 -8.92 35.42
N LEU A 311 -10.36 -7.91 35.46
CA LEU A 311 -10.43 -6.94 36.54
C LEU A 311 -11.58 -7.30 37.47
N SER A 312 -11.32 -7.40 38.78
CA SER A 312 -12.34 -7.76 39.77
C SER A 312 -12.04 -7.20 41.15
N SER A 313 -13.06 -7.12 41.99
CA SER A 313 -12.89 -6.73 43.40
C SER A 313 -12.10 -7.76 44.23
N LYS A 314 -11.97 -8.99 43.75
CA LYS A 314 -11.25 -10.08 44.42
C LYS A 314 -9.76 -10.16 44.04
N GLY A 315 -9.33 -9.37 43.06
CA GLY A 315 -7.98 -9.41 42.50
C GLY A 315 -8.00 -9.31 40.98
N ASN A 316 -6.94 -8.73 40.43
CA ASN A 316 -6.77 -8.58 38.99
C ASN A 316 -5.92 -9.73 38.44
N GLN A 317 -6.19 -10.14 37.21
CA GLN A 317 -5.40 -11.17 36.52
C GLN A 317 -5.00 -10.67 35.13
N ILE A 318 -3.80 -11.03 34.71
CA ILE A 318 -3.38 -10.97 33.31
C ILE A 318 -3.59 -12.36 32.72
N ILE A 319 -4.24 -12.41 31.57
CA ILE A 319 -4.44 -13.62 30.78
C ILE A 319 -3.71 -13.39 29.47
N ILE A 320 -2.68 -14.17 29.23
CA ILE A 320 -1.96 -14.22 27.96
C ILE A 320 -2.43 -15.45 27.23
N THR A 321 -2.72 -15.32 25.94
CA THR A 321 -2.93 -16.47 25.09
C THR A 321 -1.99 -16.45 23.90
N THR A 322 -1.58 -17.63 23.48
CA THR A 322 -0.81 -17.87 22.26
C THR A 322 -1.36 -19.08 21.53
N TYR A 323 -0.65 -19.51 20.52
CA TYR A 323 -1.04 -20.49 19.53
C TYR A 323 -0.23 -21.78 19.68
N SER A 324 -0.90 -22.92 19.71
CA SER A 324 -0.30 -24.24 19.55
C SER A 324 -1.13 -25.03 18.56
N TYR A 325 -0.75 -24.90 17.31
CA TYR A 325 -1.35 -25.69 16.27
C TYR A 325 -0.30 -26.14 15.30
N THR A 326 -0.46 -27.37 14.87
CA THR A 326 0.48 -27.97 13.94
C THR A 326 -0.13 -28.28 12.60
N PHE A 327 -1.44 -28.18 12.28
CA PHE A 327 -1.98 -28.76 11.01
C PHE A 327 -3.30 -28.15 10.45
N PRO A 328 -3.28 -27.29 9.39
CA PRO A 328 -4.46 -26.62 8.78
C PRO A 328 -5.46 -27.58 8.12
N SER A 329 -6.31 -28.25 8.89
CA SER A 329 -7.40 -29.13 8.39
C SER A 329 -8.75 -28.39 8.28
N ILE A 330 -9.52 -28.73 7.23
CA ILE A 330 -10.87 -28.19 6.99
C ILE A 330 -11.88 -28.63 8.06
N ASN A 331 -11.63 -29.77 8.70
CA ASN A 331 -12.55 -30.39 9.65
C ASN A 331 -12.34 -29.90 11.09
N ILE A 332 -11.63 -28.78 11.24
CA ILE A 332 -11.27 -28.30 12.55
C ILE A 332 -12.38 -27.45 13.13
N ASP A 333 -12.86 -27.92 14.27
CA ASP A 333 -13.84 -27.21 15.08
C ASP A 333 -13.14 -26.24 16.03
N PHE A 334 -13.28 -24.94 15.76
CA PHE A 334 -12.77 -23.87 16.62
C PHE A 334 -13.67 -23.58 17.83
N SER A 335 -14.80 -24.28 18.01
CA SER A 335 -15.79 -23.97 19.05
C SER A 335 -15.25 -24.09 20.50
N ASN A 336 -14.19 -24.88 20.71
CA ASN A 336 -13.59 -25.13 22.01
C ASN A 336 -12.16 -24.59 22.15
N ASP A 337 -11.77 -23.65 21.29
CA ASP A 337 -10.44 -23.05 21.29
C ASP A 337 -9.27 -24.06 21.35
N PRO A 338 -9.25 -25.11 20.51
CA PRO A 338 -8.38 -26.27 20.67
C PRO A 338 -6.88 -25.96 20.56
N PHE A 339 -6.51 -24.79 20.03
CA PHE A 339 -5.12 -24.37 19.80
C PHE A 339 -4.69 -23.21 20.69
N LEU A 340 -5.59 -22.73 21.53
CA LEU A 340 -5.32 -21.60 22.40
C LEU A 340 -4.57 -22.09 23.63
N ILE A 341 -3.26 -21.81 23.69
CA ILE A 341 -2.54 -21.94 24.96
C ILE A 341 -2.86 -20.71 25.77
N LYS A 342 -3.24 -20.91 27.04
CA LYS A 342 -3.61 -19.84 27.95
C LYS A 342 -2.77 -19.91 29.21
N GLU A 343 -2.10 -18.81 29.51
CA GLU A 343 -1.39 -18.59 30.78
C GLU A 343 -2.11 -17.48 31.57
N THR A 344 -2.21 -17.63 32.89
CA THR A 344 -2.93 -16.68 33.75
C THR A 344 -2.09 -16.30 34.95
N PHE A 345 -1.75 -15.02 35.05
CA PHE A 345 -1.00 -14.44 36.15
C PHE A 345 -1.93 -13.64 37.07
N ASN A 346 -1.82 -13.83 38.38
CA ASN A 346 -2.47 -12.94 39.34
C ASN A 346 -1.60 -11.69 39.50
N ILE A 347 -2.18 -10.51 39.29
CA ILE A 347 -1.48 -9.24 39.46
C ILE A 347 -1.50 -8.90 40.95
N VAL A 348 -0.33 -8.82 41.57
CA VAL A 348 -0.18 -8.38 42.97
C VAL A 348 -0.07 -6.86 43.05
N SER A 349 0.64 -6.25 42.09
CA SER A 349 0.72 -4.80 41.89
C SER A 349 -0.61 -4.12 41.54
N ASP A 350 -0.71 -2.80 41.76
CA ASP A 350 -1.81 -2.00 41.24
C ASP A 350 -1.74 -1.93 39.70
N VAL A 351 -2.81 -2.33 39.02
CA VAL A 351 -2.92 -2.31 37.56
C VAL A 351 -2.81 -0.89 36.97
N LYS A 352 -3.00 0.14 37.81
CA LYS A 352 -2.83 1.56 37.46
C LYS A 352 -1.37 2.00 37.34
N LEU A 353 -0.43 1.18 37.79
CA LEU A 353 0.99 1.42 37.56
C LEU A 353 1.34 1.16 36.08
N TRP A 354 2.34 1.90 35.60
CA TRP A 354 2.96 1.60 34.31
C TRP A 354 3.53 0.19 34.34
N HIS A 355 3.31 -0.54 33.25
CA HIS A 355 3.95 -1.82 33.02
C HIS A 355 4.38 -1.93 31.57
N TYR A 356 5.56 -2.52 31.38
CA TYR A 356 6.19 -2.70 30.09
C TYR A 356 5.86 -4.08 29.55
N LEU A 357 5.24 -4.12 28.38
CA LEU A 357 4.97 -5.34 27.62
C LEU A 357 6.10 -5.56 26.62
N ASN A 358 6.58 -6.79 26.54
CA ASN A 358 7.52 -7.22 25.51
C ASN A 358 7.11 -8.61 25.01
N VAL A 359 6.87 -8.71 23.70
CA VAL A 359 6.48 -9.92 22.98
C VAL A 359 7.50 -10.14 21.87
N ARG A 360 8.33 -11.16 22.03
CA ARG A 360 9.41 -11.47 21.11
C ARG A 360 9.24 -12.87 20.57
N LYS A 361 9.26 -13.02 19.25
CA LYS A 361 9.42 -14.31 18.60
C LYS A 361 10.84 -14.43 18.05
N LEU A 362 11.52 -15.51 18.37
CA LEU A 362 12.80 -15.90 17.80
C LEU A 362 12.68 -17.31 17.28
N GLU A 363 12.94 -17.51 15.99
CA GLU A 363 12.90 -18.82 15.34
C GLU A 363 11.60 -19.59 15.66
N THR A 364 11.68 -20.55 16.58
CA THR A 364 10.62 -21.47 16.98
C THR A 364 10.01 -21.19 18.35
N ALA A 365 10.30 -20.04 18.97
CA ALA A 365 9.81 -19.71 20.29
C ALA A 365 9.26 -18.29 20.40
N ILE A 366 8.19 -18.13 21.18
CA ILE A 366 7.67 -16.85 21.61
C ILE A 366 7.95 -16.66 23.11
N GLN A 367 8.53 -15.50 23.44
CA GLN A 367 8.78 -15.04 24.79
C GLN A 367 7.91 -13.80 25.02
N ILE A 368 7.11 -13.85 26.07
CA ILE A 368 6.27 -12.73 26.51
C ILE A 368 6.69 -12.37 27.92
N SER A 369 6.95 -11.09 28.16
CA SER A 369 7.21 -10.58 29.50
C SER A 369 6.42 -9.30 29.76
N ILE A 370 5.84 -9.21 30.96
CA ILE A 370 5.21 -8.01 31.48
C ILE A 370 5.92 -7.62 32.77
N SER A 371 6.50 -6.44 32.80
CA SER A 371 7.29 -5.93 33.93
C SER A 371 6.62 -4.70 34.53
N PHE A 372 6.27 -4.76 35.81
CA PHE A 372 5.87 -3.61 36.60
C PHE A 372 7.10 -2.96 37.23
N SER A 373 7.03 -1.66 37.49
CA SER A 373 8.15 -0.87 38.01
C SER A 373 8.66 -1.31 39.39
N GLU A 374 7.82 -1.96 40.20
CA GLU A 374 8.14 -2.43 41.56
C GLU A 374 8.84 -3.81 41.58
N GLN A 375 9.57 -4.16 40.51
CA GLN A 375 10.31 -5.43 40.29
C GLN A 375 9.46 -6.69 40.03
N GLU A 376 8.13 -6.58 39.98
CA GLU A 376 7.28 -7.71 39.56
C GLU A 376 7.41 -7.96 38.06
N LYS A 377 7.84 -9.17 37.70
CA LYS A 377 7.98 -9.62 36.31
C LYS A 377 7.19 -10.90 36.09
N TYR A 378 6.31 -10.88 35.10
CA TYR A 378 5.56 -12.04 34.64
C TYR A 378 6.14 -12.46 33.29
N GLU A 379 6.63 -13.70 33.20
CA GLU A 379 7.23 -14.24 31.97
C GLU A 379 6.49 -15.49 31.52
N PHE A 380 6.32 -15.61 30.22
CA PHE A 380 5.74 -16.76 29.55
C PHE A 380 6.59 -17.11 28.34
N TYR A 381 6.93 -18.39 28.22
CA TYR A 381 7.73 -18.92 27.13
C TYR A 381 6.98 -20.09 26.52
N GLN A 382 6.88 -20.10 25.19
CA GLN A 382 6.20 -21.16 24.47
C GLN A 382 6.90 -21.45 23.13
N GLU A 383 7.03 -22.72 22.80
CA GLU A 383 7.46 -23.14 21.46
C GLU A 383 6.33 -22.89 20.46
N VAL A 384 6.59 -22.03 19.47
CA VAL A 384 5.68 -21.62 18.40
C VAL A 384 6.48 -21.59 17.09
N LYS A 385 6.31 -22.65 16.28
CA LYS A 385 7.00 -22.81 14.98
C LYS A 385 6.35 -22.02 13.85
N GLN A 386 5.13 -21.55 14.06
CA GLN A 386 4.30 -20.89 13.05
C GLN A 386 4.61 -19.39 12.97
N PHE A 387 3.84 -18.64 12.19
CA PHE A 387 4.01 -17.19 12.01
C PHE A 387 5.35 -16.78 11.38
N ASN A 388 5.82 -17.59 10.43
CA ASN A 388 6.93 -17.22 9.55
C ASN A 388 6.35 -16.64 8.26
N LEU A 389 6.98 -15.61 7.69
CA LEU A 389 6.48 -14.92 6.49
C LEU A 389 5.06 -14.35 6.63
N VAL A 390 4.77 -13.77 7.79
CA VAL A 390 3.50 -13.13 8.11
C VAL A 390 3.64 -11.62 8.11
N GLN A 391 2.70 -10.94 7.44
CA GLN A 391 2.42 -9.53 7.70
C GLN A 391 1.46 -9.47 8.88
N PHE A 392 1.82 -8.74 9.93
CA PHE A 392 1.04 -8.72 11.15
C PHE A 392 0.04 -7.57 11.19
N LYS A 393 -1.04 -7.83 11.93
CA LYS A 393 -2.11 -6.91 12.26
C LYS A 393 -2.27 -6.90 13.78
N LEU A 394 -2.00 -5.74 14.39
CA LEU A 394 -2.20 -5.49 15.81
C LEU A 394 -3.51 -4.74 16.00
N GLN A 395 -4.46 -5.36 16.71
CA GLN A 395 -5.66 -4.71 17.20
C GLN A 395 -5.47 -4.39 18.68
N TYR A 396 -5.82 -3.18 19.09
CA TYR A 396 -5.68 -2.75 20.48
C TYR A 396 -6.81 -1.82 20.93
N GLY A 397 -7.15 -1.84 22.23
CA GLY A 397 -8.27 -1.10 22.81
C GLY A 397 -9.32 -2.04 23.41
N ASP A 398 -10.61 -1.68 23.33
CA ASP A 398 -11.71 -2.56 23.75
C ASP A 398 -12.13 -3.51 22.63
N LEU A 399 -11.49 -4.67 22.55
CA LEU A 399 -11.78 -5.65 21.49
C LEU A 399 -13.08 -6.45 21.73
N LEU A 400 -13.71 -6.33 22.90
CA LEU A 400 -14.98 -7.00 23.21
C LEU A 400 -16.18 -6.06 23.14
N GLN A 401 -15.94 -4.74 23.16
CA GLN A 401 -16.96 -3.69 23.05
C GLN A 401 -18.06 -3.82 24.12
N THR A 402 -17.67 -4.17 25.35
CA THR A 402 -18.60 -4.46 26.45
C THR A 402 -18.92 -3.22 27.28
N HIS A 403 -20.17 -3.08 27.74
CA HIS A 403 -20.60 -1.91 28.53
C HIS A 403 -20.44 -2.08 30.06
N SER A 404 -19.79 -3.15 30.53
CA SER A 404 -19.69 -3.50 31.95
C SER A 404 -18.59 -2.75 32.72
N TYR A 405 -17.87 -1.84 32.07
CA TYR A 405 -16.83 -1.02 32.68
C TYR A 405 -16.61 0.30 31.93
N GLN A 406 -15.89 1.22 32.57
CA GLN A 406 -15.26 2.40 31.97
C GLN A 406 -13.77 2.35 32.28
N LEU A 407 -12.97 2.31 31.22
CA LEU A 407 -11.51 2.29 31.29
C LEU A 407 -10.97 3.51 30.55
N LYS A 408 -9.92 4.13 31.10
CA LYS A 408 -9.06 5.08 30.40
C LYS A 408 -7.65 4.53 30.46
N ILE A 409 -7.08 4.24 29.29
CA ILE A 409 -5.79 3.54 29.19
C ILE A 409 -4.83 4.39 28.37
N GLN A 410 -3.61 4.54 28.86
CA GLN A 410 -2.53 5.17 28.12
C GLN A 410 -1.64 4.08 27.55
N ILE A 411 -1.31 4.21 26.26
CA ILE A 411 -0.22 3.47 25.63
C ILE A 411 0.87 4.44 25.21
N PHE A 412 2.11 4.01 25.39
CA PHE A 412 3.26 4.84 25.06
C PHE A 412 4.41 4.00 24.50
N ASP A 413 5.09 4.55 23.49
CA ASP A 413 6.23 3.93 22.81
C ASP A 413 5.96 2.48 22.40
N PHE A 414 4.76 2.23 21.86
CA PHE A 414 4.47 0.94 21.24
C PHE A 414 5.29 0.83 19.97
N GLN A 415 6.03 -0.26 19.81
CA GLN A 415 6.90 -0.50 18.68
C GLN A 415 6.69 -1.90 18.14
N PHE A 416 6.72 -2.05 16.81
CA PHE A 416 6.65 -3.33 16.13
C PHE A 416 7.79 -3.44 15.12
N PHE A 417 8.65 -4.43 15.33
CA PHE A 417 9.74 -4.78 14.44
C PHE A 417 9.49 -6.16 13.86
N ASN A 418 9.58 -6.29 12.53
CA ASN A 418 9.52 -7.57 11.84
C ASN A 418 10.89 -8.27 11.77
N CYS A 419 11.97 -7.57 12.18
CA CYS A 419 13.36 -8.03 12.28
C CYS A 419 13.91 -7.63 13.64
N VAL A 420 14.61 -8.52 14.33
CA VAL A 420 15.10 -8.34 15.70
C VAL A 420 16.62 -8.17 15.75
N GLU A 421 17.36 -8.57 14.71
CA GLU A 421 18.84 -8.61 14.69
C GLU A 421 19.56 -7.32 15.11
N ASP A 422 18.92 -6.14 15.02
CA ASP A 422 19.54 -4.83 15.35
C ASP A 422 18.83 -4.03 16.46
N VAL A 423 17.87 -4.62 17.17
CA VAL A 423 17.09 -3.87 18.18
C VAL A 423 17.67 -4.07 19.56
N GLU A 424 18.14 -2.98 20.19
CA GLU A 424 18.50 -2.99 21.60
C GLU A 424 17.26 -3.33 22.46
N LEU A 425 17.29 -4.51 23.05
CA LEU A 425 16.23 -5.05 23.90
C LEU A 425 16.32 -4.43 25.30
N GLY A 426 15.89 -3.18 25.40
CA GLY A 426 15.78 -2.45 26.65
C GLY A 426 14.37 -1.95 26.88
N GLN A 427 13.97 -1.90 28.15
CA GLN A 427 12.87 -1.03 28.56
C GLN A 427 13.27 0.41 28.19
N LYS A 428 12.63 0.97 27.18
CA LYS A 428 12.91 2.35 26.75
C LYS A 428 12.30 3.30 27.78
N CYS A 429 13.16 3.82 28.65
CA CYS A 429 12.85 4.98 29.45
C CYS A 429 12.82 6.24 28.58
N HIS A 430 12.22 7.32 29.09
CA HIS A 430 12.45 8.63 28.49
C HIS A 430 13.96 8.87 28.35
N ARG A 431 14.42 9.45 27.23
CA ARG A 431 15.85 9.57 26.89
C ARG A 431 16.72 10.29 27.92
N THR A 432 16.11 11.01 28.86
CA THR A 432 16.80 11.67 29.98
C THR A 432 17.01 10.78 31.19
N CYS A 433 16.22 9.69 31.32
CA CYS A 433 16.32 8.76 32.43
C CYS A 433 17.26 7.59 32.08
N LYS A 434 18.01 7.11 33.08
CA LYS A 434 18.75 5.86 33.02
C LYS A 434 17.88 4.69 33.45
N GLU A 435 17.18 4.87 34.55
CA GLU A 435 16.16 3.97 35.09
C GLU A 435 14.85 4.74 35.22
N CYS A 436 13.73 4.05 35.05
CA CYS A 436 12.41 4.65 35.08
C CYS A 436 11.37 3.66 35.57
N ASP A 437 10.29 4.17 36.15
CA ASP A 437 9.08 3.42 36.46
C ASP A 437 7.95 3.67 35.45
N GLY A 438 8.27 4.34 34.34
CA GLY A 438 7.36 4.65 33.24
C GLY A 438 8.08 5.35 32.08
N PRO A 439 7.39 5.60 30.97
CA PRO A 439 8.01 6.12 29.76
C PRO A 439 8.16 7.65 29.72
N THR A 440 7.54 8.37 30.66
CA THR A 440 7.49 9.84 30.59
C THR A 440 8.68 10.48 31.30
N LYS A 441 8.91 11.77 31.03
CA LYS A 441 9.96 12.54 31.71
C LYS A 441 9.78 12.59 33.23
N SER A 442 8.55 12.42 33.71
CA SER A 442 8.12 12.43 35.11
C SER A 442 8.05 11.05 35.75
N ASP A 443 8.57 10.03 35.07
CA ASP A 443 8.68 8.66 35.58
C ASP A 443 10.15 8.22 35.69
N CYS A 444 11.10 9.16 35.77
CA CYS A 444 12.51 8.84 35.97
C CYS A 444 12.75 8.34 37.41
N LEU A 445 13.63 7.35 37.56
CA LEU A 445 14.19 6.92 38.85
C LEU A 445 15.66 7.34 39.01
N SER A 446 16.34 7.57 37.88
CA SER A 446 17.69 8.12 37.82
C SER A 446 17.94 8.75 36.44
N CYS A 447 18.92 9.65 36.33
CA CYS A 447 19.24 10.31 35.06
C CYS A 447 20.32 9.59 34.27
N ALA A 448 20.19 9.62 32.95
CA ALA A 448 21.22 9.14 32.04
C ALA A 448 22.50 9.96 32.23
N GLU A 449 23.64 9.29 32.36
CA GLU A 449 24.93 9.95 32.58
C GLU A 449 25.29 10.90 31.42
N SER A 450 24.87 10.57 30.20
CA SER A 450 25.03 11.40 29.00
C SER A 450 24.13 12.65 28.98
N SER A 451 23.11 12.73 29.83
CA SER A 451 22.08 13.76 29.74
C SER A 451 22.45 15.08 30.44
N ASN A 452 23.51 15.11 31.26
CA ASN A 452 23.91 16.26 32.09
C ASN A 452 22.76 16.83 32.95
N ARG A 453 21.87 15.95 33.41
CA ARG A 453 20.70 16.31 34.23
C ARG A 453 20.88 15.85 35.67
N ARG A 454 20.27 16.61 36.58
CA ARG A 454 20.11 16.21 37.98
C ARG A 454 18.76 15.56 38.18
N TYR A 455 18.77 14.45 38.90
CA TYR A 455 17.55 13.75 39.29
C TYR A 455 16.88 14.44 40.48
N TYR A 456 15.58 14.68 40.38
CA TYR A 456 14.75 15.25 41.43
C TYR A 456 13.71 14.22 41.90
N PRO A 457 13.95 13.53 43.04
CA PRO A 457 13.12 12.40 43.49
C PRO A 457 11.65 12.75 43.72
N ASP A 458 11.35 13.96 44.22
CA ASP A 458 9.99 14.38 44.54
C ASP A 458 9.10 14.50 43.28
N PHE A 459 9.72 14.77 42.13
CA PHE A 459 9.04 14.90 40.84
C PHE A 459 9.25 13.70 39.93
N LYS A 460 10.19 12.81 40.28
CA LYS A 460 10.66 11.72 39.41
C LYS A 460 11.11 12.24 38.03
N GLU A 461 11.80 13.37 38.03
CA GLU A 461 12.23 14.05 36.80
C GLU A 461 13.74 14.23 36.74
N CYS A 462 14.26 14.25 35.51
CA CYS A 462 15.63 14.64 35.21
C CYS A 462 15.63 16.03 34.62
N ILE A 463 16.15 17.01 35.36
CA ILE A 463 16.09 18.43 35.01
C ILE A 463 17.52 18.94 34.78
N CYS A 464 17.67 19.83 33.80
CA CYS A 464 18.93 20.48 33.51
C CYS A 464 19.42 21.31 34.72
N ASP A 465 20.74 21.30 34.96
CA ASP A 465 21.32 22.07 36.05
C ASP A 465 21.12 23.58 35.85
N TYR A 466 21.10 24.33 36.96
CA TYR A 466 20.95 25.79 36.93
C TYR A 466 22.00 26.45 36.02
N GLY A 467 21.58 27.35 35.15
CA GLY A 467 22.48 27.96 34.15
C GLY A 467 22.49 27.26 32.78
N THR A 468 21.63 26.26 32.57
CA THR A 468 21.45 25.58 31.28
C THR A 468 19.98 25.57 30.85
N ILE A 469 19.74 25.45 29.55
CA ILE A 469 18.41 25.34 28.92
C ILE A 469 18.29 23.95 28.33
N ASP A 470 17.14 23.32 28.53
CA ASP A 470 16.80 22.08 27.85
C ASP A 470 16.37 22.40 26.40
N MET A 471 17.24 22.07 25.44
CA MET A 471 16.97 22.21 24.01
C MET A 471 17.12 20.85 23.35
N GLU A 472 16.04 20.35 22.74
CA GLU A 472 16.02 19.04 22.06
C GLU A 472 16.51 17.87 22.94
N ASN A 473 16.29 17.96 24.25
CA ASN A 473 16.77 17.05 25.30
C ASN A 473 18.29 17.04 25.49
N GLU A 474 18.97 18.12 25.17
CA GLU A 474 20.33 18.42 25.63
C GLU A 474 20.31 19.62 26.58
N CYS A 475 21.06 19.52 27.69
CA CYS A 475 21.24 20.65 28.59
C CYS A 475 22.35 21.54 28.05
N LEU A 476 21.97 22.61 27.36
CA LEU A 476 22.90 23.55 26.74
C LEU A 476 23.11 24.76 27.64
N THR A 477 24.37 25.15 27.84
CA THR A 477 24.69 26.38 28.56
C THR A 477 24.26 27.62 27.75
N TYR A 478 23.97 28.72 28.44
CA TYR A 478 23.75 30.01 27.77
C TYR A 478 24.92 30.41 26.86
N GLN A 479 26.16 30.11 27.29
CA GLN A 479 27.38 30.37 26.51
C GLN A 479 27.41 29.58 25.19
N SER A 480 27.07 28.28 25.21
CA SER A 480 27.03 27.44 24.01
C SER A 480 25.95 27.86 23.01
N LEU A 481 24.88 28.49 23.49
CA LEU A 481 23.82 29.06 22.64
C LEU A 481 24.12 30.48 22.18
N ASN A 482 25.29 31.03 22.55
CA ASN A 482 25.65 32.43 22.32
C ASN A 482 24.61 33.42 22.90
N LEU A 483 23.89 32.98 23.94
CA LEU A 483 22.91 33.78 24.67
C LEU A 483 23.62 34.45 25.83
N SER A 484 23.74 35.77 25.78
CA SER A 484 24.11 36.56 26.96
C SER A 484 22.85 36.77 27.79
N ILE A 485 22.83 36.26 29.03
CA ILE A 485 21.82 36.69 30.00
C ILE A 485 22.11 38.15 30.31
N ILE A 486 21.36 39.05 29.67
CA ILE A 486 21.32 40.45 30.08
C ILE A 486 20.49 40.44 31.35
N ILE A 487 21.14 40.27 32.51
CA ILE A 487 20.54 40.62 33.79
C ILE A 487 20.43 42.15 33.74
N PRO A 488 19.24 42.74 33.54
CA PRO A 488 19.14 44.19 33.47
C PRO A 488 19.45 44.69 34.88
N GLU A 489 20.58 45.36 35.06
CA GLU A 489 21.00 45.85 36.38
C GLU A 489 19.97 46.83 36.99
N GLU A 490 19.06 47.38 36.20
CA GLU A 490 17.87 48.07 36.72
C GLU A 490 16.69 47.81 35.76
N VAL A 491 15.83 46.83 36.07
CA VAL A 491 14.47 46.82 35.53
C VAL A 491 13.75 47.97 36.24
N PRO A 492 13.37 49.07 35.55
CA PRO A 492 12.52 50.07 36.17
C PRO A 492 11.22 49.36 36.50
N THR A 493 10.82 49.37 37.76
CA THR A 493 9.59 48.76 38.28
C THR A 493 8.39 49.14 37.43
N SER A 494 8.09 48.37 36.39
CA SER A 494 6.78 48.37 35.77
C SER A 494 5.87 47.66 36.75
N ASN A 495 4.83 48.33 37.24
CA ASN A 495 3.88 47.74 38.20
C ASN A 495 3.03 46.60 37.57
N CYS A 496 3.21 46.30 36.28
CA CYS A 496 2.46 45.28 35.55
C CYS A 496 3.18 43.93 35.54
N LYS A 497 2.41 42.86 35.69
CA LYS A 497 2.90 41.47 35.59
C LYS A 497 3.35 41.15 34.16
N TYR A 498 4.27 40.19 34.00
CA TYR A 498 4.62 39.64 32.69
C TYR A 498 3.35 39.20 31.93
N GLY A 499 3.26 39.52 30.64
CA GLY A 499 2.02 39.37 29.86
C GLY A 499 1.15 40.63 29.77
N TYR A 500 1.54 41.74 30.41
CA TYR A 500 0.79 42.99 30.45
C TYR A 500 1.68 44.19 30.08
N PHE A 501 1.10 45.21 29.45
CA PHE A 501 1.69 46.52 29.21
C PHE A 501 1.00 47.60 30.06
N GLN A 502 1.71 48.68 30.37
CA GLN A 502 1.21 49.79 31.21
C GLN A 502 0.70 50.94 30.33
N PHE A 503 -0.50 51.44 30.62
CA PHE A 503 -1.05 52.66 30.04
C PHE A 503 -1.80 53.43 31.13
N GLU A 504 -1.47 54.72 31.32
CA GLU A 504 -2.07 55.58 32.36
C GLU A 504 -2.13 54.94 33.77
N ASP A 505 -1.02 54.32 34.19
CA ASP A 505 -0.88 53.59 35.47
C ASP A 505 -1.79 52.37 35.66
N GLN A 506 -2.46 51.92 34.60
CA GLN A 506 -3.22 50.67 34.55
C GLN A 506 -2.49 49.63 33.69
N CYS A 507 -2.71 48.35 34.02
CA CYS A 507 -2.09 47.22 33.34
C CYS A 507 -3.08 46.54 32.40
N PHE A 508 -2.76 46.52 31.11
CA PHE A 508 -3.56 45.90 30.06
C PHE A 508 -2.85 44.67 29.52
N ARG A 509 -3.59 43.59 29.27
CA ARG A 509 -3.00 42.32 28.81
C ARG A 509 -2.58 42.44 27.35
N CYS A 510 -1.43 41.87 27.00
CA CYS A 510 -1.04 41.71 25.60
C CYS A 510 -2.10 40.89 24.82
N PRO A 511 -2.41 41.22 23.55
CA PRO A 511 -3.50 40.60 22.82
C PRO A 511 -3.29 39.11 22.56
N SER A 512 -4.40 38.36 22.53
CA SER A 512 -4.46 36.94 22.16
C SER A 512 -5.59 36.62 21.17
N THR A 513 -5.32 35.76 20.18
CA THR A 513 -6.15 35.60 18.98
C THR A 513 -7.21 34.48 19.07
N ILE A 514 -7.00 33.45 19.91
CA ILE A 514 -7.83 32.23 19.89
C ILE A 514 -8.48 31.92 21.25
N SER A 515 -7.85 32.27 22.37
CA SER A 515 -8.45 32.25 23.72
C SER A 515 -7.55 32.98 24.70
N GLU A 516 -8.03 33.31 25.89
CA GLU A 516 -7.29 34.10 26.88
C GLU A 516 -5.87 33.55 27.18
N ASN A 517 -5.57 32.25 27.03
CA ASN A 517 -4.31 31.67 27.53
C ASN A 517 -3.38 31.06 26.47
N VAL A 518 -3.72 31.11 25.18
CA VAL A 518 -3.14 30.14 24.22
C VAL A 518 -2.29 30.77 23.11
N LEU A 519 -2.48 32.04 22.74
CA LEU A 519 -1.75 32.64 21.61
C LEU A 519 -1.41 34.11 21.88
N THR A 520 -0.23 34.42 22.41
CA THR A 520 0.11 35.79 22.84
C THR A 520 1.04 36.49 21.86
N CYS A 521 0.84 37.79 21.65
CA CYS A 521 1.73 38.58 20.81
C CYS A 521 3.15 38.73 21.40
N LEU A 522 4.16 38.23 20.69
CA LEU A 522 5.56 38.23 21.14
C LEU A 522 6.13 39.64 21.23
N GLU A 523 5.83 40.51 20.28
CA GLU A 523 6.34 41.89 20.27
C GLU A 523 5.86 42.69 21.50
N CYS A 524 4.62 42.43 21.93
CA CYS A 524 4.07 43.02 23.15
C CYS A 524 4.77 42.48 24.41
N LEU A 525 5.10 41.18 24.44
CA LEU A 525 5.80 40.57 25.57
C LEU A 525 7.25 41.03 25.69
N GLN A 526 7.95 41.18 24.57
CA GLN A 526 9.36 41.57 24.54
C GLN A 526 9.55 43.06 24.84
N ASN A 527 8.62 43.92 24.41
CA ASN A 527 8.74 45.37 24.59
C ASN A 527 7.38 46.03 24.85
N PRO A 528 6.76 45.80 26.01
CA PRO A 528 5.40 46.25 26.31
C PRO A 528 5.24 47.78 26.28
N LYS A 529 6.31 48.55 26.57
CA LYS A 529 6.26 50.01 26.57
C LYS A 529 6.21 50.61 25.17
N GLU A 530 7.06 50.14 24.26
CA GLU A 530 7.09 50.66 22.89
C GLU A 530 6.01 50.05 22.00
N TRP A 531 5.52 48.86 22.36
CA TRP A 531 4.46 48.18 21.60
C TRP A 531 3.20 49.04 21.50
N LEU A 532 2.87 49.83 22.52
CA LEU A 532 1.72 50.75 22.50
C LEU A 532 1.79 51.81 21.38
N ASN A 533 2.99 52.13 20.91
CA ASN A 533 3.20 53.11 19.84
C ASN A 533 3.07 52.50 18.44
N MET A 534 3.09 51.17 18.33
CA MET A 534 3.17 50.46 17.06
C MET A 534 2.09 49.39 16.86
N LEU A 535 1.36 48.99 17.92
CA LEU A 535 0.17 48.13 17.99
C LEU A 535 0.04 47.06 16.88
N TYR A 536 1.14 46.44 16.47
CA TYR A 536 1.15 45.36 15.49
C TYR A 536 1.66 44.09 16.15
N CYS A 537 1.27 42.95 15.60
CA CYS A 537 1.80 41.67 15.99
C CYS A 537 2.22 40.89 14.76
N LYS A 538 3.54 40.70 14.58
CA LYS A 538 4.08 39.87 13.49
C LYS A 538 4.25 38.43 13.93
N THR A 539 4.39 38.23 15.24
CA THR A 539 4.74 36.93 15.79
C THR A 539 3.84 36.61 16.96
N SER A 540 3.02 35.58 16.80
CA SER A 540 2.23 35.05 17.90
C SER A 540 2.89 33.78 18.42
N ILE A 541 3.07 33.69 19.74
CA ILE A 541 3.60 32.51 20.39
C ILE A 541 2.46 31.71 21.01
N TYR A 542 2.50 30.40 20.82
CA TYR A 542 1.62 29.46 21.47
C TYR A 542 2.30 28.92 22.72
N SER A 543 1.68 29.16 23.87
CA SER A 543 2.09 28.62 25.15
C SER A 543 1.17 27.47 25.54
N ASP A 544 1.74 26.32 25.91
CA ASP A 544 0.97 25.21 26.49
C ASP A 544 0.50 25.54 27.93
N GLU A 545 -0.27 24.64 28.54
CA GLU A 545 -0.82 24.85 29.90
C GLU A 545 0.28 24.99 30.97
N ASP A 546 1.50 24.53 30.68
CA ASP A 546 2.67 24.62 31.55
C ASP A 546 3.50 25.90 31.30
N GLY A 547 3.11 26.74 30.34
CA GLY A 547 3.77 27.99 29.99
C GLY A 547 4.97 27.86 29.04
N ASN A 548 5.20 26.69 28.46
CA ASN A 548 6.26 26.48 27.47
C ASN A 548 5.78 26.91 26.08
N ILE A 549 6.68 27.55 25.32
CA ILE A 549 6.41 27.93 23.93
C ILE A 549 6.48 26.67 23.07
N SER A 550 5.35 26.12 22.66
CA SER A 550 5.32 24.92 21.81
C SER A 550 5.27 25.24 20.31
N GLN A 551 4.77 26.42 19.91
CA GLN A 551 4.76 26.86 18.50
C GLN A 551 4.91 28.38 18.37
N GLN A 552 5.55 28.83 17.30
CA GLN A 552 5.67 30.24 16.92
C GLN A 552 5.06 30.44 15.53
N PHE A 553 4.11 31.36 15.42
CA PHE A 553 3.43 31.70 14.17
C PHE A 553 3.87 33.08 13.71
N GLN A 554 4.42 33.14 12.50
CA GLN A 554 4.63 34.41 11.81
C GLN A 554 3.33 34.79 11.11
N ASP A 555 2.58 35.72 11.70
CA ASP A 555 1.32 36.20 11.18
C ASP A 555 1.58 37.55 10.50
N SER A 556 1.46 37.63 9.17
CA SER A 556 2.07 38.74 8.42
C SER A 556 1.38 40.10 8.64
N ASP A 557 0.12 40.13 9.11
CA ASP A 557 -0.75 41.31 8.96
C ASP A 557 -1.72 41.57 10.14
N SER A 558 -1.34 41.28 11.40
CA SER A 558 -2.21 41.50 12.57
C SER A 558 -1.94 42.86 13.23
N CYS A 559 -2.91 43.79 13.16
CA CYS A 559 -2.85 45.11 13.79
C CYS A 559 -3.94 45.26 14.86
N TYR A 560 -3.69 46.13 15.85
CA TYR A 560 -4.59 46.40 16.96
C TYR A 560 -4.84 47.91 17.08
N ASN A 561 -6.06 48.25 17.47
CA ASN A 561 -6.42 49.61 17.88
C ASN A 561 -6.75 49.56 19.37
N PHE A 562 -6.06 50.39 20.15
CA PHE A 562 -6.28 50.51 21.59
C PHE A 562 -6.99 51.83 21.87
N ASP A 563 -8.25 51.76 22.29
CA ASP A 563 -9.09 52.94 22.53
C ASP A 563 -8.94 53.51 23.95
N GLY A 564 -7.96 53.02 24.71
CA GLY A 564 -7.73 53.36 26.13
C GLY A 564 -8.41 52.40 27.11
N ASN A 565 -9.39 51.60 26.68
CA ASN A 565 -10.10 50.63 27.52
C ASN A 565 -9.97 49.19 26.99
N SER A 566 -9.91 49.01 25.68
CA SER A 566 -9.92 47.70 25.02
C SER A 566 -9.06 47.67 23.76
N LEU A 567 -8.50 46.50 23.48
CA LEU A 567 -7.81 46.21 22.23
C LEU A 567 -8.81 45.64 21.22
N SER A 568 -8.92 46.27 20.07
CA SER A 568 -9.72 45.79 18.94
C SER A 568 -8.82 45.38 17.79
N TYR A 569 -9.09 44.22 17.19
CA TYR A 569 -8.30 43.67 16.09
C TYR A 569 -8.75 44.26 14.74
N TYR A 570 -7.78 44.58 13.88
CA TYR A 570 -8.01 44.87 12.46
C TYR A 570 -6.85 44.36 11.61
N LYS A 571 -7.11 44.12 10.32
CA LYS A 571 -6.09 43.64 9.39
C LYS A 571 -5.20 44.81 8.94
N CYS A 572 -3.88 44.69 9.10
CA CYS A 572 -2.97 45.71 8.62
C CYS A 572 -3.11 45.83 7.09
N GLY A 573 -3.46 47.02 6.57
CA GLY A 573 -3.50 47.28 5.13
C GLY A 573 -4.88 47.40 4.48
N ASP A 574 -5.99 47.46 5.23
CA ASP A 574 -7.33 47.76 4.69
C ASP A 574 -7.55 49.26 4.39
N ASP A 575 -6.50 49.97 3.96
CA ASP A 575 -6.66 51.19 3.18
C ASP A 575 -6.94 50.81 1.73
N GLN A 576 -8.16 51.13 1.29
CA GLN A 576 -8.61 50.96 -0.09
C GLN A 576 -7.65 51.66 -1.08
N SER A 577 -6.74 50.91 -1.71
CA SER A 577 -6.28 51.24 -3.07
C SER A 577 -5.67 50.04 -3.79
N LEU A 578 -5.91 50.01 -5.10
CA LEU A 578 -5.60 48.99 -6.08
C LEU A 578 -4.14 48.49 -6.00
N SER A 579 -3.94 47.17 -5.96
CA SER A 579 -3.39 46.41 -7.09
C SER A 579 -3.24 44.92 -6.76
N THR A 580 -3.88 44.10 -7.57
CA THR A 580 -3.80 42.63 -7.60
C THR A 580 -2.43 42.20 -8.12
N ILE A 581 -1.81 41.17 -7.53
CA ILE A 581 -1.21 39.98 -8.18
C ILE A 581 -0.42 39.15 -7.14
N GLY A 582 -0.77 37.87 -7.03
CA GLY A 582 0.18 36.77 -6.77
C GLY A 582 0.42 36.32 -5.33
N LYS A 583 -0.44 35.43 -4.79
CA LYS A 583 -0.04 34.50 -3.72
C LYS A 583 -0.05 33.06 -4.25
N PHE A 584 1.11 32.41 -4.18
CA PHE A 584 1.27 30.97 -4.43
C PHE A 584 0.70 30.19 -3.25
N VAL A 585 -0.14 29.19 -3.56
CA VAL A 585 -0.62 28.19 -2.60
C VAL A 585 0.39 27.05 -2.58
N SER A 586 1.06 26.85 -1.45
CA SER A 586 1.82 25.63 -1.17
C SER A 586 0.84 24.49 -0.92
N LEU A 587 0.82 23.50 -1.83
CA LEU A 587 0.11 22.24 -1.67
C LEU A 587 1.13 21.17 -1.28
N THR A 588 1.12 20.75 -0.03
CA THR A 588 1.80 19.53 0.43
C THR A 588 1.06 18.32 -0.13
N ILE A 589 1.70 17.62 -1.08
CA ILE A 589 1.19 16.37 -1.67
C ILE A 589 1.65 15.20 -0.80
N PRO A 590 0.76 14.24 -0.43
CA PRO A 590 1.14 13.06 0.33
C PRO A 590 1.98 12.08 -0.51
N PRO A 591 2.83 11.24 0.11
CA PRO A 591 3.65 10.27 -0.61
C PRO A 591 2.76 9.28 -1.38
N LEU A 592 2.93 9.23 -2.70
CA LEU A 592 2.23 8.27 -3.57
C LEU A 592 2.72 6.86 -3.29
N GLY A 593 1.88 6.04 -2.67
CA GLY A 593 2.03 4.59 -2.62
C GLY A 593 1.83 3.96 -4.00
N SER A 594 2.77 3.08 -4.38
CA SER A 594 2.66 1.98 -5.35
C SER A 594 2.13 2.24 -6.77
N GLN A 595 2.16 3.47 -7.30
CA GLN A 595 1.98 3.65 -8.75
C GLN A 595 3.25 3.21 -9.49
N GLN A 596 3.11 2.16 -10.32
CA GLN A 596 4.22 1.52 -11.05
C GLN A 596 4.74 2.34 -12.26
N TYR A 597 4.11 3.46 -12.59
CA TYR A 597 4.48 4.36 -13.69
C TYR A 597 4.13 5.82 -13.37
N CYS A 598 4.91 6.77 -13.88
CA CYS A 598 4.71 8.20 -13.65
C CYS A 598 3.83 8.81 -14.75
N LEU A 599 2.86 9.64 -14.35
CA LEU A 599 2.06 10.43 -15.28
C LEU A 599 2.65 11.84 -15.43
N PRO A 600 2.77 12.38 -16.65
CA PRO A 600 3.15 13.77 -16.88
C PRO A 600 2.34 14.73 -15.98
N PRO A 601 2.97 15.75 -15.37
CA PRO A 601 4.35 16.21 -15.59
C PRO A 601 5.41 15.45 -14.76
N TYR A 602 5.07 14.34 -14.11
CA TYR A 602 6.05 13.52 -13.40
C TYR A 602 6.71 12.52 -14.34
N PHE A 603 7.97 12.19 -14.07
CA PHE A 603 8.75 11.23 -14.85
C PHE A 603 9.64 10.37 -13.93
N LEU A 604 10.03 9.20 -14.41
CA LEU A 604 10.91 8.30 -13.67
C LEU A 604 12.37 8.77 -13.73
N ASN A 605 12.97 9.01 -12.56
CA ASN A 605 14.40 9.31 -12.45
C ASN A 605 15.26 8.02 -12.39
N PHE A 606 16.59 8.15 -12.31
CA PHE A 606 17.50 6.98 -12.22
C PHE A 606 17.34 6.15 -10.92
N GLU A 607 16.74 6.72 -9.87
CA GLU A 607 16.41 6.03 -8.62
C GLU A 607 15.04 5.31 -8.68
N LEU A 608 14.39 5.28 -9.84
CA LEU A 608 13.06 4.73 -10.04
C LEU A 608 11.97 5.44 -9.21
N LYS A 609 12.18 6.74 -8.90
CA LYS A 609 11.20 7.60 -8.23
C LYS A 609 10.53 8.54 -9.22
N CYS A 610 9.20 8.71 -9.09
CA CYS A 610 8.48 9.73 -9.85
C CYS A 610 8.86 11.12 -9.36
N THR A 611 9.53 11.88 -10.22
CA THR A 611 10.01 13.23 -9.94
C THR A 611 9.22 14.23 -10.78
N LEU A 612 8.90 15.39 -10.21
CA LEU A 612 8.21 16.46 -10.93
C LEU A 612 9.16 17.09 -11.98
N CYS A 613 8.68 17.26 -13.22
CA CYS A 613 9.38 18.02 -14.25
C CYS A 613 9.38 19.52 -13.92
N MET A 614 10.56 20.09 -13.69
CA MET A 614 10.72 21.51 -13.37
C MET A 614 10.89 22.40 -14.62
N ILE A 615 11.05 21.80 -15.81
CA ILE A 615 11.24 22.52 -17.07
C ILE A 615 9.88 23.07 -17.53
N LYS A 616 9.75 24.40 -17.53
CA LYS A 616 8.52 25.07 -17.94
C LYS A 616 8.18 24.73 -19.40
N TYR A 617 6.91 24.47 -19.68
CA TYR A 617 6.39 24.07 -21.00
C TYR A 617 6.92 22.74 -21.54
N CYS A 618 7.58 21.93 -20.72
CA CYS A 618 7.91 20.56 -21.08
C CYS A 618 6.72 19.62 -20.82
N LEU A 619 6.38 18.77 -21.79
CA LEU A 619 5.38 17.71 -21.64
C LEU A 619 5.99 16.44 -21.04
N TYR A 620 7.17 16.05 -21.51
CA TYR A 620 7.80 14.77 -21.16
C TYR A 620 9.26 14.95 -20.76
N CYS A 621 9.52 15.06 -19.45
CA CYS A 621 10.87 15.10 -18.90
C CYS A 621 11.51 13.70 -18.85
N PHE A 622 12.84 13.65 -18.86
CA PHE A 622 13.64 12.45 -18.60
C PHE A 622 14.99 12.83 -17.98
N ASN A 623 15.70 11.88 -17.37
CA ASN A 623 17.06 12.11 -16.90
C ASN A 623 18.09 11.50 -17.85
N TYR A 624 19.24 12.15 -17.96
CA TYR A 624 20.40 11.69 -18.71
C TYR A 624 21.70 12.05 -17.97
N PHE A 625 22.80 11.35 -18.27
CA PHE A 625 24.12 11.71 -17.72
C PHE A 625 24.74 12.83 -18.54
N GLY A 626 25.20 13.89 -17.89
CA GLY A 626 25.83 15.04 -18.56
C GLY A 626 27.11 14.71 -19.32
N ASN A 627 27.80 13.64 -18.92
CA ASN A 627 29.02 13.17 -19.59
C ASN A 627 28.76 12.17 -20.72
N ASP A 628 27.68 11.39 -20.61
CA ASP A 628 27.28 10.38 -21.59
C ASP A 628 25.77 10.41 -21.82
N HIS A 629 25.36 11.17 -22.83
CA HIS A 629 23.95 11.37 -23.18
C HIS A 629 23.27 10.10 -23.68
N SER A 630 24.00 9.02 -23.96
CA SER A 630 23.40 7.73 -24.34
C SER A 630 22.75 7.01 -23.14
N ILE A 631 23.20 7.34 -21.93
CA ILE A 631 22.68 6.81 -20.67
C ILE A 631 21.53 7.70 -20.21
N THR A 632 20.31 7.20 -20.34
CA THR A 632 19.09 7.95 -20.03
C THR A 632 18.01 7.08 -19.42
N THR A 633 17.03 7.71 -18.77
CA THR A 633 15.80 7.03 -18.32
C THR A 633 14.82 6.74 -19.46
N LEU A 634 15.14 7.12 -20.70
CA LEU A 634 14.37 6.74 -21.91
C LEU A 634 14.67 5.31 -22.38
N ASN A 635 15.75 4.68 -21.88
CA ASN A 635 16.08 3.28 -22.11
C ASN A 635 15.60 2.41 -20.94
N GLN A 636 15.11 1.20 -21.24
CA GLN A 636 14.41 0.34 -20.27
C GLN A 636 15.32 -0.47 -19.34
N ARG A 637 16.64 -0.47 -19.56
CA ARG A 637 17.59 -1.28 -18.78
C ARG A 637 18.16 -0.47 -17.62
N PHE A 638 17.46 -0.49 -16.48
CA PHE A 638 17.87 0.23 -15.27
C PHE A 638 18.74 -0.65 -14.37
N SER A 639 20.04 -0.75 -14.67
CA SER A 639 21.02 -1.23 -13.68
C SER A 639 22.34 -0.48 -13.88
N TYR A 640 22.34 0.81 -13.58
CA TYR A 640 23.55 1.63 -13.61
C TYR A 640 23.94 2.02 -12.20
N SER A 641 25.23 1.91 -11.88
CA SER A 641 25.80 2.52 -10.68
C SER A 641 25.86 4.03 -10.91
N ILE A 642 25.18 4.81 -10.06
CA ILE A 642 25.04 6.27 -10.20
C ILE A 642 26.26 7.02 -9.61
N VAL A 643 27.25 6.30 -9.05
CA VAL A 643 28.34 6.93 -8.28
C VAL A 643 29.26 7.77 -9.18
N GLY A 644 29.15 9.09 -9.05
CA GLY A 644 30.08 10.07 -9.65
C GLY A 644 29.61 10.75 -10.93
N GLU A 645 28.39 10.47 -11.42
CA GLU A 645 27.87 11.05 -12.66
C GLU A 645 26.99 12.28 -12.40
N GLU A 646 27.13 13.31 -13.23
CA GLU A 646 26.23 14.48 -13.22
C GLU A 646 24.91 14.10 -13.90
N ILE A 647 23.82 14.05 -13.12
CA ILE A 647 22.49 13.78 -13.65
C ILE A 647 21.83 15.09 -14.05
N LYS A 648 21.44 15.19 -15.33
CA LYS A 648 20.67 16.31 -15.87
C LYS A 648 19.26 15.89 -16.22
N THR A 649 18.32 16.84 -16.17
CA THR A 649 16.94 16.65 -16.62
C THR A 649 16.76 17.29 -17.99
N GLY A 650 16.29 16.50 -18.95
CA GLY A 650 16.01 16.92 -20.33
C GLY A 650 14.52 16.94 -20.63
N CYS A 651 14.12 17.64 -21.68
CA CYS A 651 12.76 17.57 -22.22
C CYS A 651 12.75 16.86 -23.57
N SER A 652 11.99 15.77 -23.66
CA SER A 652 11.84 15.01 -24.92
C SER A 652 10.75 15.58 -25.84
N GLN A 653 9.81 16.36 -25.29
CA GLN A 653 8.77 17.06 -26.04
C GLN A 653 8.29 18.27 -25.26
N CYS A 654 8.38 19.46 -25.85
CA CYS A 654 7.76 20.67 -25.32
C CYS A 654 6.30 20.81 -25.78
N ASN A 655 5.56 21.73 -25.18
CA ASN A 655 4.25 22.19 -25.67
C ASN A 655 4.35 22.70 -27.11
N ASP A 656 3.23 22.66 -27.83
CA ASP A 656 3.16 23.18 -29.20
C ASP A 656 3.64 24.64 -29.29
N GLY A 657 4.50 24.92 -30.27
CA GLY A 657 5.15 26.23 -30.44
C GLY A 657 6.41 26.44 -29.60
N PHE A 658 6.87 25.43 -28.87
CA PHE A 658 8.13 25.46 -28.11
C PHE A 658 9.12 24.41 -28.60
N ILE A 659 10.42 24.72 -28.50
CA ILE A 659 11.55 23.85 -28.87
C ILE A 659 12.48 23.71 -27.66
N TYR A 660 12.83 22.48 -27.28
CA TYR A 660 13.78 22.27 -26.19
C TYR A 660 15.20 22.57 -26.66
N ASN A 661 15.94 23.35 -25.89
CA ASN A 661 17.35 23.66 -26.15
C ASN A 661 18.22 23.02 -25.06
N PHE A 662 19.06 22.06 -25.45
CA PHE A 662 19.92 21.34 -24.51
C PHE A 662 21.05 22.19 -23.90
N GLU A 663 21.49 23.26 -24.58
CA GLU A 663 22.49 24.19 -24.05
C GLU A 663 21.89 25.09 -22.96
N LYS A 664 20.65 25.52 -23.14
CA LYS A 664 19.93 26.40 -22.18
C LYS A 664 19.09 25.64 -21.15
N GLU A 665 18.93 24.34 -21.34
CA GLU A 665 18.11 23.44 -20.51
C GLU A 665 16.64 23.88 -20.36
N GLU A 666 16.09 24.58 -21.36
CA GLU A 666 14.72 25.12 -21.32
C GLU A 666 13.95 24.93 -22.64
N CYS A 667 12.61 24.94 -22.56
CA CYS A 667 11.73 25.00 -23.72
C CYS A 667 11.55 26.47 -24.16
N LEU A 668 12.07 26.82 -25.33
CA LEU A 668 12.01 28.16 -25.90
C LEU A 668 10.78 28.32 -26.79
N TYR A 669 10.06 29.46 -26.68
CA TYR A 669 9.00 29.79 -27.63
C TYR A 669 9.61 30.15 -28.99
N GLN A 670 9.64 29.18 -29.90
CA GLN A 670 10.33 29.28 -31.18
C GLN A 670 9.66 28.33 -32.18
N ILE A 671 9.46 28.80 -33.40
CA ILE A 671 8.98 27.97 -34.52
C ILE A 671 10.18 27.25 -35.14
N PRO A 672 10.06 25.96 -35.53
CA PRO A 672 11.16 25.24 -36.16
C PRO A 672 11.75 25.98 -37.37
N ALA A 673 13.08 26.10 -37.44
CA ALA A 673 13.74 26.75 -38.58
C ALA A 673 13.76 25.84 -39.82
N ILE A 674 13.63 24.53 -39.61
CA ILE A 674 13.58 23.52 -40.67
C ILE A 674 12.21 23.59 -41.36
N SER A 675 12.21 23.83 -42.68
CA SER A 675 10.99 23.88 -43.48
C SER A 675 10.15 22.61 -43.32
N ASN A 676 8.84 22.77 -43.13
CA ASN A 676 7.88 21.69 -42.90
C ASN A 676 8.07 20.90 -41.59
N CYS A 677 8.97 21.33 -40.71
CA CYS A 677 9.10 20.73 -39.39
C CYS A 677 8.02 21.26 -38.44
N LEU A 678 7.29 20.36 -37.78
CA LEU A 678 6.27 20.68 -36.77
C LEU A 678 6.83 20.59 -35.35
N ARG A 679 7.79 19.69 -35.13
CA ARG A 679 8.43 19.47 -33.82
C ARG A 679 9.92 19.26 -34.01
N SER A 680 10.72 19.97 -33.22
CA SER A 680 12.18 19.84 -33.21
C SER A 680 12.74 20.05 -31.80
N TYR A 681 14.03 19.78 -31.63
CA TYR A 681 14.83 20.17 -30.49
C TYR A 681 16.19 20.70 -30.97
N ILE A 682 16.85 21.53 -30.16
CA ILE A 682 18.20 22.02 -30.42
C ILE A 682 19.16 21.16 -29.60
N ALA A 683 19.97 20.35 -30.30
CA ALA A 683 20.94 19.43 -29.72
C ALA A 683 22.09 20.17 -29.01
N PHE A 684 22.96 19.40 -28.35
CA PHE A 684 24.10 19.93 -27.57
C PHE A 684 25.12 20.73 -28.40
N ASP A 685 25.17 20.51 -29.71
CA ASP A 685 26.02 21.24 -30.66
C ASP A 685 25.34 22.47 -31.27
N GLY A 686 24.12 22.80 -30.83
CA GLY A 686 23.31 23.89 -31.35
C GLY A 686 22.56 23.55 -32.63
N GLN A 687 22.67 22.31 -33.16
CA GLN A 687 21.93 21.90 -34.35
C GLN A 687 20.45 21.64 -34.01
N GLU A 688 19.55 22.24 -34.78
CA GLU A 688 18.13 21.90 -34.71
C GLU A 688 17.88 20.55 -35.42
N ILE A 689 17.19 19.64 -34.73
CA ILE A 689 16.85 18.30 -35.23
C ILE A 689 15.33 18.17 -35.29
N CYS A 690 14.80 17.89 -36.48
CA CYS A 690 13.37 17.69 -36.68
C CYS A 690 12.95 16.28 -36.25
N THR A 691 11.89 16.19 -35.43
CA THR A 691 11.32 14.93 -34.96
C THR A 691 9.95 14.63 -35.58
N LEU A 692 9.18 15.64 -35.99
CA LEU A 692 7.88 15.48 -36.67
C LEU A 692 7.77 16.42 -37.88
N SER A 693 7.44 15.89 -39.06
CA SER A 693 7.22 16.64 -40.29
C SER A 693 5.74 16.78 -40.66
N SER A 694 5.38 17.92 -41.27
CA SER A 694 4.04 18.18 -41.81
C SER A 694 3.79 17.56 -43.18
N ILE A 695 4.85 17.14 -43.88
CA ILE A 695 4.77 16.52 -45.20
C ILE A 695 5.16 15.05 -45.15
N ASP A 696 4.70 14.31 -46.15
CA ASP A 696 4.93 12.87 -46.31
C ASP A 696 6.35 12.57 -46.81
N ASP A 697 7.34 12.93 -46.00
CA ASP A 697 8.77 12.77 -46.30
C ASP A 697 9.56 12.43 -45.03
N PHE A 698 9.91 11.14 -44.88
CA PHE A 698 10.70 10.63 -43.76
C PHE A 698 12.18 11.07 -43.78
N SER A 699 12.65 11.71 -44.85
CA SER A 699 14.01 12.28 -44.90
C SER A 699 14.14 13.58 -44.10
N ILE A 700 13.02 14.28 -43.86
CA ILE A 700 12.99 15.49 -43.02
C ILE A 700 12.95 15.11 -41.53
N ALA A 701 12.10 14.15 -41.19
CA ALA A 701 11.95 13.66 -39.83
C ALA A 701 11.51 12.18 -39.85
N PRO A 702 11.90 11.37 -38.86
CA PRO A 702 11.45 9.98 -38.77
C PRO A 702 9.95 9.82 -38.64
N GLU A 703 9.25 10.86 -38.18
CA GLU A 703 7.80 10.84 -37.95
C GLU A 703 7.10 11.89 -38.79
N ILE A 704 5.93 11.52 -39.30
CA ILE A 704 5.11 12.36 -40.16
C ILE A 704 3.64 12.29 -39.71
N ILE A 705 2.87 13.31 -40.07
CA ILE A 705 1.40 13.29 -39.98
C ILE A 705 0.76 12.85 -41.30
N ASN A 706 -0.57 12.72 -41.32
CA ASN A 706 -1.37 12.33 -42.48
C ASN A 706 -1.08 10.90 -42.99
N CYS A 707 -0.79 9.99 -42.06
CA CYS A 707 -0.39 8.62 -42.35
C CYS A 707 -1.51 7.69 -42.83
N GLN A 708 -2.71 8.20 -43.07
CA GLN A 708 -3.83 7.42 -43.59
C GLN A 708 -3.52 6.81 -44.98
N LYS A 709 -2.57 7.41 -45.71
CA LYS A 709 -2.06 6.88 -46.98
C LYS A 709 -1.21 5.63 -46.82
N HIS A 710 -0.50 5.50 -45.70
CA HIS A 710 0.40 4.39 -45.41
C HIS A 710 -0.26 3.28 -44.59
N MET A 711 -1.18 3.66 -43.70
CA MET A 711 -1.78 2.72 -42.77
C MET A 711 -3.22 3.12 -42.40
N TYR A 712 -4.12 2.14 -42.45
CA TYR A 712 -5.54 2.34 -42.15
C TYR A 712 -5.72 2.90 -40.73
N LYS A 713 -6.53 3.96 -40.60
CA LYS A 713 -6.84 4.64 -39.33
C LYS A 713 -5.62 5.23 -38.60
N CYS A 714 -4.51 5.48 -39.29
CA CYS A 714 -3.34 6.09 -38.69
C CYS A 714 -3.26 7.60 -38.95
N LYS A 715 -3.22 8.43 -37.90
CA LYS A 715 -3.05 9.89 -38.00
C LYS A 715 -1.57 10.27 -38.11
N GLN A 716 -0.71 9.61 -37.34
CA GLN A 716 0.72 9.92 -37.22
C GLN A 716 1.53 8.63 -37.14
N CYS A 717 2.58 8.52 -37.93
CA CYS A 717 3.38 7.31 -38.10
C CYS A 717 4.86 7.64 -38.18
N ILE A 718 5.67 6.63 -37.87
CA ILE A 718 7.12 6.72 -37.82
C ILE A 718 7.74 5.68 -38.75
N GLN A 719 8.85 6.02 -39.40
CA GLN A 719 9.74 5.08 -40.05
C GLN A 719 10.86 4.70 -39.08
N THR A 720 10.97 3.42 -38.74
CA THR A 720 12.04 2.91 -37.89
C THR A 720 13.38 2.89 -38.65
N PRO A 721 14.53 2.72 -37.96
CA PRO A 721 15.84 2.60 -38.62
C PRO A 721 15.90 1.46 -39.65
N GLU A 722 15.08 0.42 -39.48
CA GLU A 722 14.90 -0.70 -40.41
C GLU A 722 13.96 -0.39 -41.58
N LEU A 723 13.59 0.88 -41.77
CA LEU A 723 12.68 1.38 -42.80
C LEU A 723 11.24 0.85 -42.69
N ILE A 724 10.84 0.38 -41.50
CA ILE A 724 9.47 -0.12 -41.24
C ILE A 724 8.59 1.05 -40.80
N ILE A 725 7.43 1.22 -41.42
CA ILE A 725 6.45 2.23 -41.02
C ILE A 725 5.53 1.66 -39.93
N LYS A 726 5.40 2.37 -38.80
CA LYS A 726 4.51 2.03 -37.69
C LYS A 726 3.62 3.20 -37.32
N CYS A 727 2.35 2.97 -36.99
CA CYS A 727 1.52 4.04 -36.45
C CYS A 727 1.91 4.37 -35.01
N ILE A 728 2.00 5.66 -34.68
CA ILE A 728 2.18 6.15 -33.31
C ILE A 728 0.84 6.61 -32.75
N ILE A 729 0.08 7.39 -33.51
CA ILE A 729 -1.24 7.92 -33.13
C ILE A 729 -2.28 7.48 -34.15
N CYS A 730 -3.24 6.67 -33.70
CA CYS A 730 -4.39 6.27 -34.51
C CYS A 730 -5.49 7.35 -34.50
N GLU A 731 -6.50 7.17 -35.36
CA GLU A 731 -7.75 7.91 -35.26
C GLU A 731 -8.45 7.67 -33.91
N ASP A 732 -9.30 8.61 -33.50
CA ASP A 732 -9.95 8.55 -32.19
C ASP A 732 -10.79 7.27 -32.08
N GLY A 733 -10.67 6.57 -30.95
CA GLY A 733 -11.29 5.25 -30.74
C GLY A 733 -10.46 4.05 -31.19
N TYR A 734 -9.26 4.25 -31.75
CA TYR A 734 -8.33 3.18 -32.12
C TYR A 734 -7.04 3.22 -31.28
N SER A 735 -6.44 2.05 -31.02
CA SER A 735 -5.15 1.86 -30.37
C SER A 735 -4.09 1.44 -31.36
N ALA A 736 -2.87 1.99 -31.23
CA ALA A 736 -1.72 1.52 -31.98
C ALA A 736 -1.09 0.31 -31.27
N SER A 737 -0.82 -0.77 -32.00
CA SER A 737 0.00 -1.87 -31.50
C SER A 737 1.46 -1.44 -31.38
N ALA A 738 2.04 -1.56 -30.18
CA ALA A 738 3.46 -1.28 -29.99
C ALA A 738 4.38 -2.12 -30.88
N PHE A 739 3.94 -3.34 -31.21
CA PHE A 739 4.73 -4.30 -31.96
C PHE A 739 4.58 -4.08 -33.46
N THR A 740 3.34 -4.14 -33.97
CA THR A 740 3.08 -4.07 -35.42
C THR A 740 2.92 -2.65 -35.92
N GLY A 741 2.64 -1.69 -35.04
CA GLY A 741 2.22 -0.34 -35.41
C GLY A 741 0.79 -0.27 -35.97
N ILE A 742 0.05 -1.38 -36.06
CA ILE A 742 -1.29 -1.40 -36.67
C ILE A 742 -2.33 -0.82 -35.70
N CYS A 743 -3.26 -0.04 -36.23
CA CYS A 743 -4.40 0.48 -35.48
C CYS A 743 -5.53 -0.56 -35.34
N THR A 744 -5.95 -0.82 -34.10
CA THR A 744 -7.08 -1.70 -33.74
C THR A 744 -8.10 -0.95 -32.90
N GLU A 745 -9.37 -1.34 -32.88
CA GLU A 745 -10.35 -0.64 -32.04
C GLU A 745 -10.01 -0.73 -30.54
N CYS A 746 -10.14 0.39 -29.85
CA CYS A 746 -9.88 0.50 -28.41
C CYS A 746 -11.09 0.04 -27.59
N THR A 747 -11.51 -1.21 -27.78
CA THR A 747 -12.80 -1.73 -27.26
C THR A 747 -12.88 -1.80 -25.74
N LEU A 748 -11.74 -1.78 -25.04
CA LEU A 748 -11.67 -2.06 -23.61
C LEU A 748 -11.73 -0.82 -22.71
N ILE A 749 -11.59 0.40 -23.26
CA ILE A 749 -11.50 1.61 -22.44
C ILE A 749 -12.41 2.70 -22.99
N GLN A 750 -13.59 2.81 -22.37
CA GLN A 750 -14.57 3.84 -22.69
C GLN A 750 -13.97 5.24 -22.49
N TYR A 751 -14.36 6.17 -23.34
CA TYR A 751 -13.96 7.59 -23.32
C TYR A 751 -12.46 7.87 -23.50
N SER A 752 -11.68 6.88 -23.93
CA SER A 752 -10.30 7.11 -24.36
C SER A 752 -10.27 7.73 -25.75
N LYS A 753 -9.54 8.84 -25.89
CA LYS A 753 -9.28 9.50 -27.17
C LYS A 753 -8.10 8.84 -27.88
N THR A 754 -7.05 8.52 -27.13
CA THR A 754 -5.86 7.84 -27.63
C THR A 754 -5.43 6.78 -26.63
N CYS A 755 -5.18 5.58 -27.13
CA CYS A 755 -4.70 4.45 -26.34
C CYS A 755 -3.65 3.66 -27.13
N ILE A 756 -2.84 2.89 -26.42
CA ILE A 756 -1.75 2.10 -27.01
C ILE A 756 -1.78 0.68 -26.46
N GLN A 757 -1.53 -0.31 -27.29
CA GLN A 757 -1.42 -1.70 -26.85
C GLN A 757 0.03 -2.00 -26.49
N TRP A 758 0.30 -2.29 -25.21
CA TRP A 758 1.65 -2.43 -24.65
C TRP A 758 1.84 -3.69 -23.81
N TYR A 759 3.08 -4.18 -23.71
CA TYR A 759 3.41 -5.53 -23.23
C TYR A 759 4.16 -5.58 -21.89
N SER A 760 4.75 -4.46 -21.45
CA SER A 760 5.58 -4.41 -20.23
C SER A 760 4.99 -3.50 -19.16
N LYS A 761 4.96 -3.98 -17.91
CA LYS A 761 4.50 -3.22 -16.73
C LYS A 761 5.41 -2.03 -16.37
N ASN A 762 6.64 -2.02 -16.87
CA ASN A 762 7.70 -1.11 -16.40
C ASN A 762 8.01 0.04 -17.38
N VAL A 763 7.18 0.24 -18.40
CA VAL A 763 7.44 1.25 -19.43
C VAL A 763 6.30 2.25 -19.42
N GLU A 764 6.67 3.51 -19.25
CA GLU A 764 5.71 4.61 -19.24
C GLU A 764 5.07 4.76 -20.63
N PRO A 765 3.72 4.70 -20.75
CA PRO A 765 3.02 4.74 -22.04
C PRO A 765 3.39 5.93 -22.93
N TRP A 766 3.66 7.10 -22.33
CA TRP A 766 4.04 8.32 -23.05
C TRP A 766 5.35 8.17 -23.85
N LYS A 767 6.23 7.23 -23.48
CA LYS A 767 7.45 6.94 -24.26
C LYS A 767 7.12 6.50 -25.69
N TRP A 768 5.94 5.94 -25.94
CA TRP A 768 5.45 5.64 -27.29
C TRP A 768 5.21 6.89 -28.15
N LEU A 769 4.87 8.03 -27.54
CA LEU A 769 4.60 9.26 -28.27
C LEU A 769 5.85 10.04 -28.71
N ILE A 770 7.02 9.63 -28.21
CA ILE A 770 8.31 10.31 -28.47
C ILE A 770 9.32 9.40 -29.18
N GLN A 771 8.86 8.44 -29.98
CA GLN A 771 9.77 7.46 -30.60
C GLN A 771 10.73 8.12 -31.60
N SER A 772 10.30 9.15 -32.33
CA SER A 772 11.15 9.93 -33.23
C SER A 772 12.28 10.62 -32.49
N PHE A 773 11.96 11.28 -31.38
CA PHE A 773 12.95 11.85 -30.47
C PHE A 773 13.91 10.77 -29.97
N ARG A 774 13.42 9.61 -29.52
CA ARG A 774 14.28 8.51 -29.04
C ARG A 774 15.23 7.99 -30.13
N ILE A 775 14.75 7.81 -31.36
CA ILE A 775 15.58 7.38 -32.50
C ILE A 775 16.71 8.38 -32.74
N GLN A 776 16.38 9.67 -32.81
CA GLN A 776 17.34 10.74 -33.10
C GLN A 776 18.32 10.99 -31.94
N PHE A 777 17.81 11.07 -30.71
CA PHE A 777 18.60 11.38 -29.53
C PHE A 777 19.53 10.25 -29.12
N LEU A 778 19.05 8.99 -29.13
CA LEU A 778 19.83 7.83 -28.71
C LEU A 778 20.60 7.17 -29.87
N GLN A 779 20.41 7.64 -31.11
CA GLN A 779 20.99 7.06 -32.32
C GLN A 779 20.80 5.53 -32.42
N ILE A 780 19.61 5.05 -32.02
CA ILE A 780 19.31 3.61 -31.96
C ILE A 780 19.39 3.03 -33.37
N LYS A 781 20.35 2.13 -33.59
CA LYS A 781 20.53 1.46 -34.89
C LYS A 781 19.55 0.31 -35.11
N ASN A 782 19.12 -0.35 -34.03
CA ASN A 782 18.20 -1.49 -34.08
C ASN A 782 17.09 -1.31 -33.03
N PHE A 783 15.86 -1.21 -33.49
CA PHE A 783 14.65 -1.23 -32.66
C PHE A 783 14.27 -2.67 -32.30
N SER A 784 15.16 -3.35 -31.58
CA SER A 784 14.86 -4.66 -31.01
C SER A 784 13.92 -4.48 -29.83
N TYR A 785 12.61 -4.58 -30.05
CA TYR A 785 11.70 -4.92 -28.97
C TYR A 785 12.17 -6.27 -28.43
N GLU A 786 12.63 -6.33 -27.18
CA GLU A 786 12.80 -7.61 -26.51
C GLU A 786 11.44 -8.32 -26.59
N LEU A 787 11.42 -9.37 -27.40
CA LEU A 787 10.23 -10.03 -27.91
C LEU A 787 9.69 -10.95 -26.81
N ILE A 788 9.33 -10.35 -25.67
CA ILE A 788 8.63 -11.07 -24.61
C ILE A 788 7.16 -11.07 -25.02
N ILE A 789 6.72 -12.19 -25.59
CA ILE A 789 5.34 -12.45 -26.01
C ILE A 789 4.47 -12.64 -24.75
N THR A 790 4.28 -11.59 -23.98
CA THR A 790 3.31 -11.55 -22.88
C THR A 790 1.97 -11.00 -23.37
N LEU A 791 0.92 -11.16 -22.57
CA LEU A 791 -0.39 -10.57 -22.85
C LEU A 791 -0.28 -9.04 -22.94
N SER A 792 -0.59 -8.48 -24.12
CA SER A 792 -0.70 -7.04 -24.31
C SER A 792 -1.88 -6.45 -23.53
N LYS A 793 -1.69 -5.29 -22.93
CA LYS A 793 -2.76 -4.48 -22.33
C LYS A 793 -2.90 -3.16 -23.07
N ASN A 794 -4.12 -2.65 -23.19
CA ASN A 794 -4.35 -1.30 -23.67
C ASN A 794 -4.05 -0.31 -22.55
N TYR A 795 -3.31 0.75 -22.87
CA TYR A 795 -3.01 1.86 -21.99
C TYR A 795 -3.62 3.14 -22.53
N VAL A 796 -4.29 3.91 -21.67
CA VAL A 796 -4.81 5.24 -22.01
C VAL A 796 -3.66 6.23 -22.01
N VAL A 797 -3.54 6.95 -23.12
CA VAL A 797 -2.58 8.05 -23.26
C VAL A 797 -3.29 9.40 -23.16
N GLN A 798 -4.51 9.48 -23.69
CA GLN A 798 -5.34 10.68 -23.63
C GLN A 798 -6.82 10.30 -23.57
N CYS A 799 -7.59 11.01 -22.73
CA CYS A 799 -9.05 10.90 -22.67
C CYS A 799 -9.72 11.98 -23.54
N PHE A 800 -11.02 11.81 -23.83
CA PHE A 800 -11.80 12.90 -24.42
C PHE A 800 -11.93 14.08 -23.46
N ASP A 801 -12.20 15.27 -24.00
CA ASP A 801 -12.45 16.46 -23.19
C ASP A 801 -13.58 16.20 -22.19
N GLY A 802 -13.41 16.62 -20.95
CA GLY A 802 -14.33 16.27 -19.86
C GLY A 802 -13.93 15.02 -19.08
N TYR A 803 -12.82 14.35 -19.41
CA TYR A 803 -12.31 13.17 -18.70
C TYR A 803 -10.82 13.30 -18.36
N ASP A 804 -10.35 12.59 -17.33
CA ASP A 804 -8.94 12.48 -16.94
C ASP A 804 -8.52 11.02 -16.74
N ILE A 805 -7.21 10.77 -16.81
CA ILE A 805 -6.63 9.45 -16.64
C ILE A 805 -6.48 9.15 -15.15
N ILE A 806 -7.10 8.04 -14.74
CA ILE A 806 -7.01 7.49 -13.39
C ILE A 806 -6.85 5.97 -13.52
N GLN A 807 -5.76 5.42 -12.98
CA GLN A 807 -5.46 3.98 -13.05
C GLN A 807 -5.61 3.36 -14.45
N ASN A 808 -5.15 4.07 -15.48
CA ASN A 808 -5.25 3.61 -16.87
C ASN A 808 -6.69 3.48 -17.41
N GLN A 809 -7.62 4.23 -16.85
CA GLN A 809 -8.99 4.41 -17.33
C GLN A 809 -9.34 5.90 -17.43
N CYS A 810 -10.30 6.25 -18.27
CA CYS A 810 -10.80 7.61 -18.39
C CYS A 810 -12.01 7.83 -17.48
N HIS A 811 -11.88 8.74 -16.53
CA HIS A 811 -12.95 9.09 -15.60
C HIS A 811 -13.44 10.49 -15.87
N GLU A 812 -14.76 10.67 -15.89
CA GLU A 812 -15.41 11.96 -16.11
C GLU A 812 -15.05 12.95 -14.99
N TYR A 813 -14.75 14.19 -15.33
CA TYR A 813 -14.66 15.28 -14.36
C TYR A 813 -16.01 15.47 -13.65
N CYS A 814 -16.00 16.16 -12.50
CA CYS A 814 -17.24 16.55 -11.85
C CYS A 814 -18.12 17.37 -12.81
N ASP A 815 -19.43 17.23 -12.64
CA ASP A 815 -20.38 17.97 -13.46
C ASP A 815 -20.26 19.50 -13.26
N SER A 816 -20.92 20.26 -14.15
CA SER A 816 -20.95 21.73 -14.04
C SER A 816 -21.63 22.27 -12.78
N ASN A 817 -22.36 21.44 -12.03
CA ASN A 817 -22.97 21.81 -10.75
C ASN A 817 -21.97 21.73 -9.59
N CYS A 818 -20.83 21.09 -9.80
CA CYS A 818 -19.74 21.05 -8.85
C CYS A 818 -18.89 22.33 -8.89
N GLN A 819 -18.89 23.08 -7.79
CA GLN A 819 -18.09 24.30 -7.65
C GLN A 819 -16.61 24.01 -7.39
N ILE A 820 -16.30 22.89 -6.74
CA ILE A 820 -14.92 22.48 -6.41
C ILE A 820 -14.79 20.98 -6.66
N CYS A 821 -14.20 20.62 -7.78
CA CYS A 821 -13.90 19.24 -8.13
C CYS A 821 -12.49 18.86 -7.66
N GLN A 822 -12.36 17.82 -6.86
CA GLN A 822 -11.08 17.33 -6.37
C GLN A 822 -10.84 15.89 -6.85
N LYS A 823 -9.65 15.63 -7.38
CA LYS A 823 -9.19 14.28 -7.70
C LYS A 823 -8.93 13.52 -6.40
N ASN A 824 -9.72 12.49 -6.10
CA ASN A 824 -9.47 11.62 -4.95
C ASN A 824 -8.54 10.47 -5.39
N VAL A 825 -7.32 10.47 -4.87
CA VAL A 825 -6.27 9.50 -5.20
C VAL A 825 -6.07 8.43 -4.12
N LYS A 826 -6.93 8.40 -3.08
CA LYS A 826 -6.80 7.41 -2.00
C LYS A 826 -7.38 6.05 -2.44
N PRO A 827 -6.59 4.96 -2.39
CA PRO A 827 -7.13 3.60 -2.58
C PRO A 827 -8.25 3.32 -1.56
N PRO A 828 -9.30 2.55 -1.90
CA PRO A 828 -9.45 1.69 -3.09
C PRO A 828 -10.22 2.32 -4.26
N GLN A 829 -10.78 3.52 -4.11
CA GLN A 829 -11.64 4.15 -5.11
C GLN A 829 -10.98 5.43 -5.64
N PHE A 830 -10.64 5.42 -6.93
CA PHE A 830 -10.05 6.57 -7.59
C PHE A 830 -11.11 7.22 -8.48
N PHE A 831 -11.61 8.39 -8.06
CA PHE A 831 -12.65 9.12 -8.78
C PHE A 831 -12.51 10.62 -8.51
N PHE A 832 -13.19 11.42 -9.32
CA PHE A 832 -13.37 12.84 -9.04
C PHE A 832 -14.46 13.01 -7.97
N ALA A 833 -14.11 13.60 -6.84
CA ALA A 833 -15.03 13.92 -5.77
C ALA A 833 -15.37 15.41 -5.84
N CYS A 834 -16.66 15.73 -5.89
CA CYS A 834 -17.11 17.09 -5.70
C CYS A 834 -17.04 17.47 -4.22
N GLN A 835 -16.10 18.32 -3.85
CA GLN A 835 -16.00 18.85 -2.48
C GLN A 835 -17.11 19.84 -2.16
N LYS A 836 -17.62 20.55 -3.17
CA LYS A 836 -18.60 21.61 -2.97
C LYS A 836 -19.60 21.65 -4.12
N CYS A 837 -20.82 21.24 -3.82
CA CYS A 837 -21.93 21.34 -4.74
C CYS A 837 -22.54 22.76 -4.76
N GLY A 838 -23.20 23.08 -5.87
CA GLY A 838 -24.04 24.24 -6.01
C GLY A 838 -25.15 24.31 -4.95
N LEU A 839 -25.80 25.47 -4.88
CA LEU A 839 -26.97 25.62 -4.03
C LEU A 839 -28.19 24.98 -4.72
N ASN A 840 -29.02 24.30 -3.95
CA ASN A 840 -30.31 23.81 -4.46
C ASN A 840 -31.28 24.99 -4.72
N TYR A 841 -32.47 24.68 -5.23
CA TYR A 841 -33.55 25.64 -5.50
C TYR A 841 -33.85 26.60 -4.33
N TYR A 842 -33.64 26.17 -3.08
CA TYR A 842 -33.88 26.96 -1.87
C TYR A 842 -32.64 27.71 -1.34
N LYS A 843 -31.58 27.81 -2.14
CA LYS A 843 -30.29 28.42 -1.76
C LYS A 843 -29.57 27.70 -0.60
N TYR A 844 -29.83 26.41 -0.39
CA TYR A 844 -29.08 25.60 0.58
C TYR A 844 -27.97 24.78 -0.09
N ARG A 845 -26.87 24.56 0.63
CA ARG A 845 -25.77 23.70 0.16
C ARG A 845 -26.23 22.25 0.07
N GLN A 846 -26.08 21.63 -1.10
CA GLN A 846 -26.21 20.19 -1.27
C GLN A 846 -24.97 19.51 -0.64
N ARG A 847 -25.19 18.44 0.14
CA ARG A 847 -24.10 17.71 0.82
C ARG A 847 -23.86 16.30 0.25
N GLY A 848 -24.75 15.81 -0.62
CA GLY A 848 -24.63 14.49 -1.26
C GLY A 848 -23.95 14.58 -2.62
N GLN A 849 -23.06 13.64 -2.91
CA GLN A 849 -22.44 13.46 -4.22
C GLN A 849 -22.31 11.97 -4.56
N ILE A 850 -22.28 11.65 -5.85
CA ILE A 850 -21.94 10.33 -6.38
C ILE A 850 -21.03 10.53 -7.58
N GLU A 851 -19.83 9.95 -7.53
CA GLU A 851 -18.88 9.97 -8.66
C GLU A 851 -18.63 11.38 -9.23
N GLY A 852 -18.53 12.38 -8.36
CA GLY A 852 -18.28 13.76 -8.76
C GLY A 852 -19.52 14.54 -9.21
N LYS A 853 -20.69 13.89 -9.26
CA LYS A 853 -21.97 14.52 -9.57
C LYS A 853 -22.69 14.95 -8.30
N CYS A 854 -23.20 16.16 -8.31
CA CYS A 854 -23.97 16.69 -7.19
C CYS A 854 -25.37 16.11 -7.21
N MET A 855 -25.76 15.42 -6.13
CA MET A 855 -27.07 14.80 -6.07
C MET A 855 -28.16 15.83 -5.80
N GLU A 856 -29.19 15.84 -6.64
CA GLU A 856 -30.45 16.51 -6.32
C GLU A 856 -31.24 15.67 -5.32
N CYS A 857 -31.12 16.05 -4.05
CA CYS A 857 -31.95 15.49 -2.99
C CYS A 857 -33.43 15.88 -3.20
N PRO A 858 -34.39 15.03 -2.75
CA PRO A 858 -35.79 15.40 -2.68
C PRO A 858 -35.98 16.76 -2.00
N SER A 859 -36.97 17.53 -2.46
CA SER A 859 -37.27 18.85 -1.94
C SER A 859 -37.35 18.84 -0.41
N LEU A 860 -36.62 19.78 0.23
CA LEU A 860 -36.43 19.95 1.68
C LEU A 860 -35.26 19.16 2.32
N CYS A 861 -34.55 18.33 1.56
CA CYS A 861 -33.43 17.55 2.09
C CYS A 861 -32.05 18.14 1.72
N GLN A 862 -31.10 18.19 2.68
CA GLN A 862 -29.72 18.66 2.48
C GLN A 862 -28.70 17.52 2.25
N THR A 863 -29.01 16.31 2.71
CA THR A 863 -28.11 15.15 2.70
C THR A 863 -28.91 13.91 2.34
N CYS A 864 -28.49 13.15 1.34
CA CYS A 864 -29.18 11.93 0.92
C CYS A 864 -28.27 10.73 1.13
N GLU A 865 -28.78 9.69 1.79
CA GLU A 865 -28.09 8.41 1.99
C GLU A 865 -28.82 7.33 1.19
N TYR A 866 -28.07 6.34 0.69
CA TYR A 866 -28.62 5.25 -0.10
C TYR A 866 -29.26 4.21 0.83
N ARG A 867 -30.52 3.83 0.57
CA ARG A 867 -31.15 2.69 1.27
C ARG A 867 -30.57 1.38 0.76
N SER A 868 -30.32 0.43 1.66
CA SER A 868 -29.85 -0.88 1.24
C SER A 868 -30.91 -1.63 0.43
N SER A 869 -30.47 -2.56 -0.43
CA SER A 869 -31.37 -3.41 -1.23
C SER A 869 -32.37 -4.17 -0.34
N GLU A 870 -31.92 -4.64 0.82
CA GLU A 870 -32.73 -5.34 1.82
C GLU A 870 -33.78 -4.43 2.46
N GLU A 871 -33.42 -3.17 2.76
CA GLU A 871 -34.37 -2.20 3.29
C GLU A 871 -35.46 -1.86 2.27
N ILE A 872 -35.06 -1.67 1.01
CA ILE A 872 -35.98 -1.41 -0.10
C ILE A 872 -36.90 -2.61 -0.32
N GLU A 873 -36.37 -3.83 -0.31
CA GLU A 873 -37.16 -5.06 -0.43
C GLU A 873 -38.13 -5.21 0.74
N LYS A 874 -37.74 -4.81 1.95
CA LYS A 874 -38.61 -4.81 3.13
C LYS A 874 -39.73 -3.77 3.05
N ILE A 875 -39.46 -2.60 2.48
CA ILE A 875 -40.45 -1.52 2.31
C ILE A 875 -41.38 -1.79 1.13
N ASN A 876 -40.82 -2.25 0.00
CA ASN A 876 -41.54 -2.56 -1.22
C ASN A 876 -40.89 -3.75 -1.95
N PRO A 877 -41.29 -5.00 -1.65
CA PRO A 877 -40.66 -6.21 -2.19
C PRO A 877 -40.84 -6.38 -3.71
N ILE A 878 -41.68 -5.56 -4.35
CA ILE A 878 -41.91 -5.57 -5.80
C ILE A 878 -41.01 -4.55 -6.51
N PHE A 879 -40.38 -3.63 -5.78
CA PHE A 879 -39.51 -2.61 -6.35
C PHE A 879 -38.14 -3.20 -6.71
N LYS A 880 -37.95 -3.50 -7.99
CA LYS A 880 -36.64 -3.91 -8.52
C LYS A 880 -35.79 -2.68 -8.82
N ILE A 881 -34.65 -2.58 -8.15
CA ILE A 881 -33.68 -1.51 -8.38
C ILE A 881 -33.06 -1.72 -9.76
N THR A 882 -33.10 -0.67 -10.57
CA THR A 882 -32.46 -0.53 -11.88
C THR A 882 -31.68 0.78 -11.87
N THR A 883 -30.72 0.95 -12.79
CA THR A 883 -29.96 2.21 -12.92
C THR A 883 -30.88 3.43 -13.06
N ASP A 884 -32.02 3.29 -13.74
CA ASP A 884 -32.93 4.40 -14.01
C ASP A 884 -33.78 4.80 -12.80
N ASN A 885 -33.99 3.88 -11.84
CA ASN A 885 -34.84 4.13 -10.67
C ASN A 885 -34.07 4.19 -9.34
N GLN A 886 -32.74 4.06 -9.38
CA GLN A 886 -31.87 4.14 -8.22
C GLN A 886 -31.99 5.48 -7.49
N ILE A 887 -32.30 6.57 -8.21
CA ILE A 887 -32.52 7.89 -7.60
C ILE A 887 -33.68 7.93 -6.58
N TYR A 888 -34.62 6.98 -6.66
CA TYR A 888 -35.76 6.91 -5.74
C TYR A 888 -35.46 6.10 -4.47
N THR A 889 -34.28 5.51 -4.37
CA THR A 889 -33.87 4.70 -3.22
C THR A 889 -33.10 5.51 -2.18
N TYR A 890 -32.87 6.80 -2.42
CA TYR A 890 -32.22 7.67 -1.45
C TYR A 890 -33.21 8.15 -0.40
N GLU A 891 -32.74 8.19 0.84
CA GLU A 891 -33.49 8.76 1.95
C GLU A 891 -32.77 9.93 2.63
N MET A 892 -33.55 10.70 3.36
CA MET A 892 -33.03 11.71 4.27
C MET A 892 -32.70 11.01 5.60
N PRO A 893 -31.45 11.06 6.11
CA PRO A 893 -31.14 10.54 7.42
C PRO A 893 -31.86 11.40 8.48
N ILE A 894 -32.98 10.90 8.99
CA ILE A 894 -33.82 11.60 9.99
C ILE A 894 -33.09 11.77 11.33
N ASN A 895 -32.04 10.98 11.58
CA ASN A 895 -31.40 10.86 12.91
C ASN A 895 -30.24 11.85 13.19
N ARG A 896 -30.01 12.89 12.37
CA ARG A 896 -28.87 13.84 12.56
C ARG A 896 -29.25 15.31 12.74
N PHE A 897 -30.51 15.63 13.07
CA PHE A 897 -30.80 16.98 13.57
C PHE A 897 -30.51 17.05 15.07
N PRO A 898 -29.66 17.99 15.54
CA PRO A 898 -29.67 18.33 16.96
C PRO A 898 -31.08 18.82 17.28
N GLN A 899 -31.72 18.25 18.30
CA GLN A 899 -33.01 18.69 18.81
C GLN A 899 -32.88 20.09 19.44
N HIS A 900 -32.65 21.12 18.64
CA HIS A 900 -32.87 22.50 19.07
C HIS A 900 -34.38 22.76 19.03
N LYS A 901 -34.99 22.62 20.22
CA LYS A 901 -36.26 23.19 20.68
C LYS A 901 -37.11 23.84 19.58
N LEU A 902 -37.89 23.03 18.87
CA LEU A 902 -39.17 23.48 18.34
C LEU A 902 -40.14 23.56 19.53
N GLN A 903 -40.25 24.75 20.13
CA GLN A 903 -41.35 25.07 21.03
C GLN A 903 -42.65 24.97 20.22
N LEU A 904 -43.35 23.85 20.38
CA LEU A 904 -44.74 23.72 20.01
C LEU A 904 -45.54 24.73 20.82
N ILE A 905 -46.02 25.78 20.15
CA ILE A 905 -47.05 26.67 20.65
C ILE A 905 -48.29 25.80 20.89
N GLN A 906 -48.60 25.54 22.16
CA GLN A 906 -49.89 25.03 22.58
C GLN A 906 -50.96 26.03 22.19
N ILE A 907 -51.71 25.75 21.12
CA ILE A 907 -53.00 26.41 20.89
C ILE A 907 -54.04 25.70 21.76
N SER A 908 -54.51 26.44 22.74
CA SER A 908 -55.48 26.02 23.75
C SER A 908 -56.80 25.57 23.14
N LYS A 909 -57.32 24.46 23.67
CA LYS A 909 -58.73 24.06 23.60
C LYS A 909 -59.63 25.19 24.12
N SER A 910 -60.43 25.81 23.24
CA SER A 910 -61.75 26.37 23.60
C SER A 910 -62.50 26.85 22.35
N HIS A 911 -63.78 26.48 22.26
CA HIS A 911 -64.80 26.71 21.19
C HIS A 911 -64.91 25.57 20.16
N ARG A 912 -65.69 24.52 20.47
CA ARG A 912 -67.15 24.34 20.24
C ARG A 912 -67.53 24.26 18.74
N ILE A 913 -67.91 23.05 18.30
CA ILE A 913 -69.29 22.66 17.93
C ILE A 913 -69.82 23.42 16.72
N VAL A 914 -69.84 22.78 15.53
CA VAL A 914 -70.90 22.84 14.51
C VAL A 914 -70.76 21.61 13.58
N LEU A 915 -71.81 20.75 13.56
CA LEU A 915 -72.23 19.72 12.57
C LEU A 915 -71.18 18.70 12.05
N MET A 916 -71.28 17.37 12.22
CA MET A 916 -72.39 16.40 12.18
C MET A 916 -73.15 16.31 10.83
N ILE A 917 -72.98 15.13 10.20
CA ILE A 917 -73.90 14.40 9.29
C ILE A 917 -73.90 14.82 7.80
N ILE A 918 -73.98 13.78 6.93
CA ILE A 918 -74.31 13.74 5.48
C ILE A 918 -73.05 13.71 4.57
N VAL A 919 -72.73 12.70 3.75
CA VAL A 919 -73.43 11.49 3.29
C VAL A 919 -72.41 10.53 2.66
N ILE A 920 -72.57 9.23 2.92
CA ILE A 920 -72.10 8.15 2.07
C ILE A 920 -73.06 8.06 0.87
N THR A 921 -72.50 7.83 -0.32
CA THR A 921 -73.08 7.23 -1.54
C THR A 921 -73.75 8.14 -2.60
N ILE A 922 -73.27 7.93 -3.85
CA ILE A 922 -74.01 7.69 -5.11
C ILE A 922 -74.02 8.79 -6.20
N LEU A 923 -73.51 8.37 -7.38
CA LEU A 923 -73.72 8.82 -8.79
C LEU A 923 -72.98 10.07 -9.28
N SER A 924 -71.96 9.92 -10.14
CA SER A 924 -72.04 9.73 -11.61
C SER A 924 -72.53 10.96 -12.38
N THR A 925 -71.65 11.54 -13.22
CA THR A 925 -71.76 11.63 -14.69
C THR A 925 -71.06 12.87 -15.26
N LYS A 926 -70.28 12.63 -16.33
CA LYS A 926 -69.89 13.55 -17.43
C LYS A 926 -68.97 14.73 -17.03
N GLN A 927 -67.80 14.89 -17.63
CA GLN A 927 -67.53 14.91 -19.08
C GLN A 927 -66.16 14.34 -19.42
#